data_AF-A0AAD6NCG7-F1
#
_entry.id   AF-A0AAD6NCG7-F1
#
_cell.length_a   1.000
_cell.length_b   1.000
_cell.length_c   1.000
_cell.angle_alpha   90.00
_cell.angle_beta   90.00
_cell.angle_gamma   90.00
#
_symmetry.space_group_name_H-M   'P 1'
#
loop_
_entity.id
_entity.type
_entity.pdbx_description
1 polymer ?
#
loop_
_entity_poly.entity_id
_entity_poly.type
_entity_poly.pdbx_seq_one_letter_code
_entity_poly.pdbx_strand_id
1 'polypeptide(L)'
;MTGSNSIGSSTLSMQHSDHAKRTVQRPVDDPAALILEAWSQGLMTGSLVIMAAVTYANMRPGVLLHKLILLELILALAHGTFIFAPDPVYGWYLATTAIGLIVSWSLHNVIAWMKNTPFMGRKLSLFYIGTIILAQPYWATEIYANFAYFNNINLTVYEKIRPWEALFRDPWWIYTTCNLFWVVKTQYNFGILELVRECPRFGLMLVSMCLSIVFIVLDVISVTGALKSAMPLGINPFWKVCSPSVSPGSILVSLVFRADGWCILQLCFMFKCLCDTIILDDFKTALDKLSARWLAELSRLWEQLDHITAVVQGQTPRSSSSHDGRQDSFALTAPGASLGFPFMVIQSEAFMNLLGLEQSLPVLLEHVERGRKAIPAQSYGANIVMVDLQEASILLNAFWEQIHTWYPILHADYTEEFIQAITSCFPTSVKSCLTLLVLAIGCVVECESVADALRSRPEAIYIEAAMKMLPCAFAHSGPRSAQCLLLFAIYHLCHGQPFQAYDFVAMASYKLQNYIINELDADSDATQMSILANCFCEITVQLDLVNSGIRNMTSFAPVPTSSGTWTWHLSQSFESSTPSDSDGEFYPQSNDLSYFVAEIAMRKMLQRCTWSTSTLAQGSHVYAPIVAAELERQLDEWLQLLPQQLSFRASSAIGSHQRRDPNSAQVEFLRTQYYAFKASIYWPAVYEALTAGEANSDLLRHCTRFFTSFAEFVPSAAAAVVVCKPNLWTLCTSVFTISMAALAGLTEPCLVGLVPREAILGLKLAIKVLDGAAEVSPSLAEMGAILKERVQLSATGSCIQNPFSITTEGTAMTTEPDPFFDGDDDVSYPVT
;
A
#
# COMPACT_ATOMS: atom_id res chain seq x y z
N MET A 1 21.73 -19.47 84.48
CA MET A 1 22.46 -19.19 85.73
C MET A 1 23.94 -19.44 85.45
N THR A 2 24.71 -18.38 85.19
CA THR A 2 25.81 -17.85 86.05
C THR A 2 27.04 -18.77 86.08
N GLY A 3 28.28 -18.40 85.83
CA GLY A 3 29.04 -17.19 85.44
C GLY A 3 30.31 -17.72 84.72
N SER A 4 31.30 -16.99 84.23
CA SER A 4 32.01 -15.82 84.73
C SER A 4 32.94 -15.34 83.60
N ASN A 5 33.31 -14.06 83.54
CA ASN A 5 34.71 -13.65 83.71
C ASN A 5 34.89 -12.13 83.63
N SER A 6 35.39 -11.63 84.76
CA SER A 6 36.36 -10.55 84.99
C SER A 6 36.44 -9.34 84.07
N ILE A 7 36.16 -8.21 84.72
CA ILE A 7 36.46 -6.83 84.37
C ILE A 7 37.98 -6.60 84.32
N GLY A 8 38.46 -6.00 83.23
CA GLY A 8 39.75 -5.30 83.12
C GLY A 8 39.49 -3.92 82.54
N SER A 9 39.79 -2.89 83.32
CA SER A 9 39.56 -1.48 83.00
C SER A 9 40.52 -0.98 81.92
N SER A 10 39.99 -0.33 80.88
CA SER A 10 40.80 0.47 79.94
C SER A 10 40.09 1.81 79.68
N THR A 11 40.72 2.84 80.23
CA THR A 11 40.56 4.28 80.04
C THR A 11 40.15 4.73 78.64
N LEU A 12 39.21 5.69 78.60
CA LEU A 12 38.93 6.58 77.47
C LEU A 12 40.22 7.18 76.91
N SER A 13 40.49 6.91 75.62
CA SER A 13 41.24 7.82 74.77
C SER A 13 40.43 8.08 73.51
N MET A 14 40.02 9.34 73.31
CA MET A 14 39.46 9.87 72.07
C MET A 14 40.25 9.37 70.86
N GLN A 15 39.66 8.46 70.08
CA GLN A 15 40.14 8.15 68.75
C GLN A 15 39.50 9.15 67.80
N HIS A 16 40.34 10.04 67.28
CA HIS A 16 40.09 10.87 66.12
C HIS A 16 39.49 9.98 65.02
N SER A 17 38.26 10.27 64.61
CA SER A 17 37.61 9.66 63.46
C SER A 17 38.33 10.10 62.19
N ASP A 18 39.36 9.33 61.82
CA ASP A 18 39.98 9.42 60.51
C ASP A 18 38.91 9.16 59.45
N HIS A 19 38.71 10.17 58.59
CA HIS A 19 37.93 10.06 57.38
C HIS A 19 38.35 8.80 56.62
N ALA A 20 37.43 7.84 56.46
CA ALA A 20 37.60 6.71 55.57
C ALA A 20 37.96 7.24 54.17
N LYS A 21 39.23 7.07 53.78
CA LYS A 21 39.71 7.36 52.42
C LYS A 21 38.85 6.57 51.44
N ARG A 22 38.08 7.27 50.61
CA ARG A 22 37.38 6.71 49.44
C ARG A 22 38.45 6.07 48.55
N THR A 23 38.46 4.73 48.43
CA THR A 23 39.36 4.04 47.51
C THR A 23 38.88 4.28 46.08
N VAL A 24 39.67 5.05 45.31
CA VAL A 24 39.37 5.45 43.91
C VAL A 24 39.70 4.32 42.91
N GLN A 25 39.86 3.09 43.41
CA GLN A 25 40.25 1.92 42.64
C GLN A 25 39.02 1.15 42.17
N ARG A 26 39.21 0.25 41.20
CA ARG A 26 38.16 -0.66 40.76
C ARG A 26 37.56 -1.36 41.99
N PRO A 27 36.22 -1.47 42.14
CA PRO A 27 35.59 -2.05 43.32
C PRO A 27 35.78 -3.58 43.34
N VAL A 28 37.00 -4.05 43.62
CA VAL A 28 37.32 -5.49 43.70
C VAL A 28 36.85 -6.08 45.04
N ASP A 29 36.76 -5.24 46.08
CA ASP A 29 36.40 -5.63 47.45
C ASP A 29 34.88 -5.77 47.67
N ASP A 30 34.05 -5.28 46.74
CA ASP A 30 32.58 -5.44 46.74
C ASP A 30 32.11 -6.03 45.39
N PRO A 31 31.94 -7.36 45.31
CA PRO A 31 31.48 -8.04 44.11
C PRO A 31 30.12 -7.53 43.60
N ALA A 32 29.23 -7.07 44.49
CA ALA A 32 27.92 -6.57 44.09
C ALA A 32 28.02 -5.19 43.41
N ALA A 33 28.90 -4.31 43.92
CA ALA A 33 29.19 -3.03 43.29
C ALA A 33 29.86 -3.21 41.92
N LEU A 34 30.82 -4.14 41.80
CA LEU A 34 31.49 -4.44 40.53
C LEU A 34 30.53 -4.96 39.46
N ILE A 35 29.65 -5.90 39.82
CA ILE A 35 28.64 -6.45 38.91
C ILE A 35 27.71 -5.33 38.44
N LEU A 36 27.23 -4.47 39.33
CA LEU A 36 26.33 -3.40 38.96
C LEU A 36 26.97 -2.38 38.01
N GLU A 37 28.20 -1.95 38.30
CA GLU A 37 28.94 -1.03 37.44
C GLU A 37 29.20 -1.65 36.06
N ALA A 38 29.51 -2.95 36.00
CA ALA A 38 29.65 -3.66 34.74
C ALA A 38 28.33 -3.73 33.95
N TRP A 39 27.19 -3.94 34.60
CA TRP A 39 25.87 -3.92 33.95
C TRP A 39 25.49 -2.53 33.43
N SER A 40 25.77 -1.46 34.18
CA SER A 40 25.48 -0.09 33.73
C SER A 40 26.33 0.29 32.52
N GLN A 41 27.62 -0.07 32.53
CA GLN A 41 28.49 0.13 31.37
C GLN A 41 28.04 -0.72 30.17
N GLY A 42 27.62 -1.98 30.40
CA GLY A 42 27.09 -2.85 29.37
C GLY A 42 25.81 -2.34 28.72
N LEU A 43 24.88 -1.78 29.52
CA LEU A 43 23.67 -1.15 29.02
C LEU A 43 24.00 0.07 28.15
N MET A 44 24.93 0.92 28.60
CA MET A 44 25.36 2.10 27.86
C MET A 44 25.99 1.71 26.51
N THR A 45 27.01 0.85 26.52
CA THR A 45 27.69 0.41 25.29
C THR A 45 26.75 -0.34 24.36
N GLY A 46 25.92 -1.26 24.88
CA GLY A 46 24.95 -2.01 24.08
C GLY A 46 23.93 -1.11 23.39
N SER A 47 23.42 -0.11 24.10
CA SER A 47 22.48 0.87 23.54
C SER A 47 23.13 1.72 22.44
N LEU A 48 24.37 2.17 22.65
CA LEU A 48 25.13 2.92 21.65
C LEU A 48 25.43 2.09 20.39
N VAL A 49 25.73 0.79 20.52
CA VAL A 49 25.94 -0.11 19.37
C VAL A 49 24.66 -0.25 18.55
N ILE A 50 23.53 -0.50 19.21
CA ILE A 50 22.23 -0.63 18.53
C ILE A 50 21.88 0.68 17.81
N MET A 51 22.02 1.82 18.50
CA MET A 51 21.78 3.14 17.90
C MET A 51 22.72 3.42 16.73
N ALA A 52 23.99 3.00 16.79
CA ALA A 52 24.94 3.17 15.69
C ALA A 52 24.56 2.31 14.48
N ALA A 53 24.12 1.07 14.70
CA ALA A 53 23.63 0.19 13.64
C ALA A 53 22.36 0.73 12.97
N VAL A 54 21.40 1.20 13.77
CA VAL A 54 20.17 1.85 13.28
C VAL A 54 20.50 3.13 12.51
N THR A 55 21.40 3.94 13.03
CA THR A 55 21.87 5.17 12.35
C THR A 55 22.45 4.80 11.00
N TYR A 56 23.42 3.88 10.96
CA TYR A 56 24.11 3.43 9.74
C TYR A 56 23.13 2.90 8.68
N ALA A 57 22.18 2.04 9.08
CA ALA A 57 21.18 1.48 8.17
C ALA A 57 20.26 2.54 7.53
N ASN A 58 20.05 3.68 8.21
CA ASN A 58 19.19 4.76 7.76
C ASN A 58 19.96 5.96 7.17
N MET A 59 21.30 5.88 7.05
CA MET A 59 22.09 6.98 6.50
C MET A 59 21.88 7.14 4.99
N ARG A 60 21.63 8.38 4.57
CA ARG A 60 21.65 8.78 3.15
C ARG A 60 23.04 9.26 2.71
N PRO A 61 23.47 8.95 1.48
CA PRO A 61 24.74 9.44 0.95
C PRO A 61 24.72 10.98 0.82
N GLY A 62 25.83 11.62 1.18
CA GLY A 62 26.01 13.08 1.02
C GLY A 62 25.54 13.96 2.19
N VAL A 63 24.86 13.43 3.21
CA VAL A 63 24.37 14.24 4.36
C VAL A 63 25.40 14.25 5.50
N LEU A 64 25.91 15.45 5.85
CA LEU A 64 26.91 15.60 6.91
C LEU A 64 26.35 15.28 8.31
N LEU A 65 25.10 15.69 8.59
CA LEU A 65 24.47 15.51 9.90
C LEU A 65 24.44 14.04 10.35
N HIS A 66 24.09 13.13 9.44
CA HIS A 66 24.07 11.68 9.74
C HIS A 66 25.45 11.13 10.10
N LYS A 67 26.50 11.63 9.44
CA LYS A 67 27.89 11.22 9.71
C LYS A 67 28.35 11.70 11.09
N LEU A 68 27.91 12.89 11.51
CA LEU A 68 28.24 13.43 12.83
C LEU A 68 27.51 12.69 13.94
N ILE A 69 26.23 12.32 13.76
CA ILE A 69 25.48 11.48 14.71
C ILE A 69 26.16 10.11 14.87
N LEU A 70 26.56 9.47 13.77
CA LEU A 70 27.31 8.22 13.84
C LEU A 70 28.66 8.39 14.56
N LEU A 71 29.37 9.49 14.30
CA LEU A 71 30.65 9.79 14.93
C LEU A 71 30.51 10.02 16.44
N GLU A 72 29.46 10.71 16.89
CA GLU A 72 29.11 10.89 18.30
C GLU A 72 28.99 9.53 19.01
N LEU A 73 28.17 8.65 18.45
CA LEU A 73 27.96 7.30 19.01
C LEU A 73 29.28 6.52 19.10
N ILE A 74 30.12 6.57 18.06
CA ILE A 74 31.40 5.85 18.02
C ILE A 74 32.39 6.39 19.07
N LEU A 75 32.46 7.70 19.27
CA LEU A 75 33.38 8.32 20.23
C LEU A 75 33.03 7.96 21.68
N ALA A 76 31.74 7.77 21.98
CA ALA A 76 31.29 7.39 23.33
C ALA A 76 31.40 5.88 23.62
N LEU A 77 31.41 5.02 22.60
CA LEU A 77 31.40 3.55 22.76
C LEU A 77 32.54 3.02 23.63
N ALA A 78 33.75 3.55 23.42
CA ALA A 78 34.96 3.06 24.11
C ALA A 78 34.89 3.29 25.63
N HIS A 79 34.14 4.28 26.10
CA HIS A 79 34.09 4.60 27.53
C HIS A 79 33.46 3.49 28.37
N GLY A 80 32.43 2.78 27.89
CA GLY A 80 31.84 1.68 28.68
C GLY A 80 32.74 0.45 28.85
N THR A 81 33.96 0.44 28.30
CA THR A 81 34.86 -0.71 28.40
C THR A 81 35.87 -0.60 29.55
N PHE A 82 35.93 0.53 30.28
CA PHE A 82 36.97 0.73 31.29
C PHE A 82 36.93 -0.27 32.45
N ILE A 83 35.74 -0.80 32.76
CA ILE A 83 35.50 -1.72 33.87
C ILE A 83 36.26 -3.06 33.73
N PHE A 84 36.68 -3.41 32.52
CA PHE A 84 37.45 -4.62 32.24
C PHE A 84 38.94 -4.48 32.61
N ALA A 85 39.47 -3.25 32.72
CA ALA A 85 40.88 -3.04 33.06
C ALA A 85 41.15 -3.32 34.55
N PRO A 86 42.17 -4.13 34.90
CA PRO A 86 42.62 -4.27 36.28
C PRO A 86 43.52 -3.10 36.71
N ASP A 87 43.60 -2.86 38.01
CA ASP A 87 44.60 -1.95 38.58
C ASP A 87 46.03 -2.45 38.27
N PRO A 88 47.00 -1.57 37.96
CA PRO A 88 46.99 -0.10 38.01
C PRO A 88 46.56 0.60 36.71
N VAL A 89 46.18 -0.16 35.66
CA VAL A 89 45.85 0.39 34.33
C VAL A 89 44.46 1.04 34.31
N TYR A 90 43.60 0.67 35.26
CA TYR A 90 42.23 1.18 35.42
C TYR A 90 42.11 2.70 35.28
N GLY A 91 42.86 3.48 36.08
CA GLY A 91 42.79 4.95 36.07
C GLY A 91 43.24 5.59 34.75
N TRP A 92 44.27 5.03 34.10
CA TRP A 92 44.76 5.50 32.80
C TRP A 92 43.77 5.22 31.68
N TYR A 93 43.17 4.02 31.67
CA TYR A 93 42.23 3.62 30.64
C TYR A 93 40.87 4.34 30.77
N LEU A 94 40.38 4.52 32.01
CA LEU A 94 39.21 5.34 32.31
C LEU A 94 39.40 6.78 31.82
N ALA A 95 40.52 7.42 32.16
CA ALA A 95 40.79 8.81 31.76
C ALA A 95 40.96 8.96 30.24
N THR A 96 41.61 8.00 29.59
CA THR A 96 41.81 8.02 28.12
C THR A 96 40.48 7.88 27.37
N THR A 97 39.62 6.96 27.82
CA THR A 97 38.30 6.77 27.19
C THR A 97 37.32 7.90 27.52
N ALA A 98 37.47 8.57 28.68
CA ALA A 98 36.68 9.75 29.04
C ALA A 98 36.90 10.93 28.09
N ILE A 99 38.07 11.04 27.45
CA ILE A 99 38.32 12.05 26.40
C ILE A 99 37.33 11.86 25.25
N GLY A 100 37.14 10.62 24.78
CA GLY A 100 36.18 10.29 23.72
C GLY A 100 34.74 10.66 24.10
N LEU A 101 34.34 10.36 25.34
CA LEU A 101 33.02 10.74 25.86
C LEU A 101 32.81 12.26 25.92
N ILE A 102 33.82 13.02 26.38
CA ILE A 102 33.74 14.49 26.45
C ILE A 102 33.68 15.13 25.06
N VAL A 103 34.44 14.60 24.09
CA VAL A 103 34.33 15.01 22.69
C VAL A 103 32.93 14.68 22.15
N SER A 104 32.37 13.52 22.51
CA SER A 104 31.00 13.15 22.15
C SER A 104 29.96 14.10 22.72
N TRP A 105 30.07 14.54 23.99
CA TRP A 105 29.17 15.55 24.57
C TRP A 105 29.26 16.90 23.87
N SER A 106 30.47 17.32 23.49
CA SER A 106 30.64 18.54 22.70
C SER A 106 30.01 18.40 21.31
N LEU A 107 30.18 17.24 20.67
CA LEU A 107 29.61 16.94 19.36
C LEU A 107 28.08 16.88 19.40
N HIS A 108 27.49 16.30 20.44
CA HIS A 108 26.04 16.30 20.69
C HIS A 108 25.45 17.71 20.68
N ASN A 109 26.12 18.66 21.36
CA ASN A 109 25.67 20.06 21.39
C ASN A 109 25.74 20.74 20.01
N VAL A 110 26.70 20.34 19.17
CA VAL A 110 26.81 20.79 17.78
C VAL A 110 25.73 20.14 16.90
N ILE A 111 25.40 18.88 17.12
CA ILE A 111 24.30 18.17 16.41
C ILE A 111 22.95 18.82 16.76
N ALA A 112 22.71 19.10 18.04
CA ALA A 112 21.52 19.82 18.50
C ALA A 112 21.42 21.22 17.86
N TRP A 113 22.55 21.93 17.73
CA TRP A 113 22.62 23.19 16.99
C TRP A 113 22.21 23.00 15.53
N MET A 114 22.80 22.03 14.81
CA MET A 114 22.50 21.79 13.40
C MET A 114 21.03 21.44 13.17
N LYS A 115 20.43 20.61 14.04
CA LYS A 115 19.02 20.23 13.95
C LYS A 115 18.06 21.40 14.22
N ASN A 116 18.45 22.33 15.07
CA ASN A 116 17.65 23.48 15.46
C ASN A 116 17.95 24.74 14.62
N THR A 117 19.05 24.75 13.85
CA THR A 117 19.48 25.91 13.04
C THR A 117 18.41 26.45 12.09
N PRO A 118 17.59 25.62 11.41
CA PRO A 118 16.54 26.11 10.52
C PRO A 118 15.47 26.98 11.20
N PHE A 119 15.34 26.89 12.52
CA PHE A 119 14.40 27.70 13.31
C PHE A 119 15.04 28.92 13.98
N MET A 120 16.37 29.07 13.91
CA MET A 120 17.10 30.13 14.58
C MET A 120 17.52 31.23 13.59
N GLY A 121 17.32 32.49 13.98
CA GLY A 121 17.90 33.62 13.24
C GLY A 121 19.44 33.61 13.27
N ARG A 122 20.08 34.20 12.26
CA ARG A 122 21.55 34.20 12.08
C ARG A 122 22.34 34.67 13.30
N LYS A 123 21.84 35.70 14.01
CA LYS A 123 22.48 36.22 15.24
C LYS A 123 22.40 35.25 16.41
N LEU A 124 21.26 34.58 16.58
CA LEU A 124 21.02 33.62 17.66
C LEU A 124 21.79 32.32 17.42
N SER A 125 21.87 31.87 16.18
CA SER A 125 22.68 30.72 15.77
C SER A 125 24.19 30.96 16.03
N LEU A 126 24.70 32.15 15.72
CA LEU A 126 26.09 32.53 16.04
C LEU A 126 26.35 32.61 17.56
N PHE A 127 25.39 33.10 18.34
CA PHE A 127 25.48 33.12 19.80
C PHE A 127 25.49 31.69 20.38
N TYR A 128 24.64 30.80 19.86
CA TYR A 128 24.56 29.40 20.27
C TYR A 128 25.91 28.68 20.07
N ILE A 129 26.49 28.75 18.87
CA ILE A 129 27.78 28.09 18.62
C ILE A 129 28.94 28.79 19.34
N GLY A 130 28.89 30.12 19.47
CA GLY A 130 29.91 30.90 20.19
C GLY A 130 30.00 30.52 21.67
N THR A 131 28.87 30.22 22.31
CA THR A 131 28.86 29.75 23.71
C THR A 131 29.39 28.31 23.85
N ILE A 132 29.17 27.42 22.88
CA ILE A 132 29.78 26.07 22.88
C ILE A 132 31.30 26.16 22.80
N ILE A 133 31.83 27.05 21.96
CA ILE A 133 33.27 27.27 21.84
C ILE A 133 33.86 27.80 23.16
N LEU A 134 33.14 28.70 23.84
CA LEU A 134 33.56 29.26 25.12
C LEU A 134 33.59 28.21 26.25
N ALA A 135 32.86 27.10 26.12
CA ALA A 135 32.86 26.00 27.09
C ALA A 135 34.06 25.04 26.94
N GLN A 136 34.81 25.08 25.84
CA GLN A 136 35.92 24.14 25.60
C GLN A 136 37.07 24.21 26.64
N PRO A 137 37.48 25.39 27.16
CA PRO A 137 38.49 25.48 28.22
C PRO A 137 38.07 24.77 29.52
N TYR A 138 36.77 24.77 29.84
CA TYR A 138 36.25 24.01 30.98
C TYR A 138 36.49 22.51 30.78
N TRP A 139 36.12 21.97 29.61
CA TRP A 139 36.28 20.55 29.29
C TRP A 139 37.76 20.09 29.28
N ALA A 140 38.68 20.95 28.82
CA ALA A 140 40.11 20.67 28.92
C ALA A 140 40.58 20.56 30.39
N THR A 141 40.03 21.41 31.27
CA THR A 141 40.33 21.38 32.72
C THR A 141 39.73 20.14 33.38
N GLU A 142 38.51 19.76 32.97
CA GLU A 142 37.81 18.56 33.45
C GLU A 142 38.56 17.27 33.09
N ILE A 143 39.08 17.14 31.86
CA ILE A 143 39.90 15.99 31.42
C ILE A 143 41.13 15.83 32.33
N TYR A 144 41.82 16.94 32.61
CA TYR A 144 42.98 16.93 33.50
C TYR A 144 42.58 16.57 34.94
N ALA A 145 41.47 17.14 35.45
CA ALA A 145 40.97 16.88 36.79
C ALA A 145 40.57 15.41 36.97
N ASN A 146 39.90 14.82 35.97
CA ASN A 146 39.51 13.42 35.92
C ASN A 146 40.77 12.51 35.97
N PHE A 147 41.76 12.78 35.11
CA PHE A 147 43.04 12.06 35.14
C PHE A 147 43.73 12.16 36.50
N ALA A 148 43.82 13.36 37.09
CA ALA A 148 44.47 13.58 38.38
C ALA A 148 43.73 12.92 39.56
N TYR A 149 42.40 12.80 39.48
CA TYR A 149 41.57 12.16 40.49
C TYR A 149 41.76 10.64 40.50
N PHE A 150 41.58 9.98 39.35
CA PHE A 150 41.64 8.52 39.26
C PHE A 150 43.06 7.94 39.31
N ASN A 151 44.09 8.77 39.16
CA ASN A 151 45.49 8.39 39.37
C ASN A 151 46.04 8.81 40.74
N ASN A 152 45.19 9.23 41.69
CA ASN A 152 45.56 9.66 43.05
C ASN A 152 46.60 10.80 43.11
N ILE A 153 46.66 11.65 42.08
CA ILE A 153 47.59 12.79 42.01
C ILE A 153 47.02 14.00 42.76
N ASN A 154 45.75 14.34 42.53
CA ASN A 154 45.07 15.44 43.22
C ASN A 154 43.56 15.18 43.36
N LEU A 155 43.13 14.88 44.59
CA LEU A 155 41.75 14.49 44.90
C LEU A 155 40.77 15.68 45.00
N THR A 156 41.28 16.91 45.17
CA THR A 156 40.46 18.08 45.52
C THR A 156 39.98 18.89 44.33
N VAL A 157 40.68 18.80 43.20
CA VAL A 157 40.39 19.62 42.00
C VAL A 157 39.11 19.14 41.32
N TYR A 158 38.97 17.83 41.14
CA TYR A 158 37.79 17.23 40.52
C TYR A 158 36.49 17.50 41.31
N GLU A 159 36.53 17.39 42.64
CA GLU A 159 35.36 17.64 43.50
C GLU A 159 34.88 19.10 43.45
N LYS A 160 35.77 20.06 43.20
CA LYS A 160 35.43 21.49 43.09
C LYS A 160 34.84 21.87 41.73
N ILE A 161 35.26 21.18 40.67
CA ILE A 161 34.87 21.50 39.30
C ILE A 161 33.54 20.80 38.93
N ARG A 162 33.31 19.59 39.44
CA ARG A 162 32.13 18.76 39.17
C ARG A 162 30.75 19.45 39.30
N PRO A 163 30.48 20.33 40.28
CA PRO A 163 29.20 21.06 40.34
C PRO A 163 28.93 21.99 39.15
N TRP A 164 29.99 22.42 38.45
CA TRP A 164 29.88 23.29 37.28
C TRP A 164 29.64 22.51 35.98
N GLU A 165 29.73 21.18 36.00
CA GLU A 165 29.62 20.32 34.81
C GLU A 165 28.30 20.50 34.08
N ALA A 166 27.18 20.48 34.80
CA ALA A 166 25.86 20.66 34.21
C ALA A 166 25.72 22.00 33.46
N LEU A 167 26.37 23.06 33.95
CA LEU A 167 26.34 24.39 33.32
C LEU A 167 27.07 24.43 31.98
N PHE A 168 28.21 23.71 31.86
CA PHE A 168 29.01 23.69 30.64
C PHE A 168 28.64 22.55 29.68
N ARG A 169 27.62 21.74 30.04
CA ARG A 169 27.15 20.57 29.28
C ARG A 169 25.76 20.74 28.70
N ASP A 170 24.78 21.16 29.51
CA ASP A 170 23.34 20.96 29.23
C ASP A 170 22.51 22.17 28.74
N PRO A 171 22.92 23.46 28.89
CA PRO A 171 22.03 24.58 28.55
C PRO A 171 21.52 24.60 27.10
N TRP A 172 22.35 24.18 26.16
CA TRP A 172 22.03 24.12 24.72
C TRP A 172 20.92 23.11 24.42
N TRP A 173 20.97 21.96 25.08
CA TRP A 173 19.97 20.92 24.91
C TRP A 173 18.61 21.31 25.51
N ILE A 174 18.63 21.96 26.67
CA ILE A 174 17.41 22.50 27.30
C ILE A 174 16.78 23.55 26.39
N TYR A 175 17.58 24.48 25.86
CA TYR A 175 17.10 25.48 24.90
C TYR A 175 16.50 24.81 23.66
N THR A 176 17.18 23.84 23.06
CA THR A 176 16.72 23.16 21.84
C THR A 176 15.40 22.43 22.05
N THR A 177 15.25 21.77 23.20
CA THR A 177 14.00 21.11 23.58
C THR A 177 12.86 22.12 23.73
N CYS A 178 13.06 23.19 24.52
CA CYS A 178 12.05 24.24 24.71
C CYS A 178 11.68 24.94 23.39
N ASN A 179 12.67 25.23 22.53
CA ASN A 179 12.45 25.85 21.24
C ASN A 179 11.62 24.96 20.31
N LEU A 180 11.86 23.65 20.30
CA LEU A 180 11.09 22.72 19.49
C LEU A 180 9.61 22.67 19.92
N PHE A 181 9.35 22.56 21.23
CA PHE A 181 7.98 22.61 21.76
C PHE A 181 7.28 23.94 21.44
N TRP A 182 8.02 25.06 21.51
CA TRP A 182 7.50 26.37 21.15
C TRP A 182 7.15 26.47 19.67
N VAL A 183 8.03 26.02 18.77
CA VAL A 183 7.83 26.05 17.32
C VAL A 183 6.66 25.16 16.89
N VAL A 184 6.56 23.95 17.42
CA VAL A 184 5.43 23.04 17.15
C VAL A 184 4.09 23.71 17.47
N LYS A 185 4.01 24.38 18.62
CA LYS A 185 2.79 25.05 19.06
C LYS A 185 2.50 26.34 18.28
N THR A 186 3.51 27.13 17.96
CA THR A 186 3.32 28.48 17.41
C THR A 186 3.32 28.55 15.88
N GLN A 187 4.12 27.74 15.19
CA GLN A 187 4.24 27.77 13.73
C GLN A 187 3.38 26.73 13.03
N TYR A 188 3.19 25.56 13.65
CA TYR A 188 2.45 24.44 13.04
C TYR A 188 1.06 24.22 13.66
N ASN A 189 0.72 24.91 14.76
CA ASN A 189 -0.57 24.86 15.45
C ASN A 189 -1.08 23.44 15.79
N PHE A 190 -0.18 22.45 15.88
CA PHE A 190 -0.52 21.07 16.22
C PHE A 190 -0.66 20.89 17.73
N GLY A 191 -1.69 20.14 18.16
CA GLY A 191 -1.71 19.57 19.50
C GLY A 191 -0.61 18.52 19.65
N ILE A 192 0.12 18.52 20.77
CA ILE A 192 1.21 17.53 21.01
C ILE A 192 0.67 16.09 20.96
N LEU A 193 -0.57 15.87 21.44
CA LEU A 193 -1.23 14.56 21.40
C LEU A 193 -1.65 14.16 19.97
N GLU A 194 -2.14 15.11 19.17
CA GLU A 194 -2.47 14.89 17.76
C GLU A 194 -1.19 14.56 16.97
N LEU A 195 -0.12 15.30 17.22
CA LEU A 195 1.19 15.08 16.61
C LEU A 195 1.75 13.67 16.90
N VAL A 196 1.59 13.18 18.13
CA VAL A 196 2.02 11.83 18.53
C VAL A 196 1.15 10.75 17.89
N ARG A 197 -0.17 11.01 17.74
CA ARG A 197 -1.10 10.08 17.10
C ARG A 197 -0.79 9.89 15.62
N GLU A 198 -0.51 10.99 14.91
CA GLU A 198 -0.20 10.97 13.48
C GLU A 198 1.24 10.49 13.19
N CYS A 199 2.20 10.81 14.07
CA CYS A 199 3.59 10.39 13.92
C CYS A 199 4.18 9.87 15.24
N PRO A 200 4.03 8.56 15.55
CA PRO A 200 4.49 8.00 16.82
C PRO A 200 6.01 8.10 17.01
N ARG A 201 6.79 8.13 15.92
CA ARG A 201 8.24 8.34 15.96
C ARG A 201 8.62 9.72 16.49
N PHE A 202 7.88 10.76 16.09
CA PHE A 202 8.10 12.12 16.60
C PHE A 202 7.74 12.22 18.08
N GLY A 203 6.67 11.52 18.49
CA GLY A 203 6.30 11.37 19.89
C GLY A 203 7.38 10.71 20.76
N LEU A 204 7.94 9.59 20.28
CA LEU A 204 9.02 8.89 20.97
C LEU A 204 10.25 9.79 21.18
N MET A 205 10.59 10.61 20.18
CA MET A 205 11.68 11.58 20.29
C MET A 205 11.37 12.64 21.37
N LEU A 206 10.19 13.27 21.36
CA LEU A 206 9.81 14.28 22.36
C LEU A 206 9.83 13.72 23.79
N VAL A 207 9.33 12.49 23.98
CA VAL A 207 9.37 11.80 25.28
C VAL A 207 10.83 11.58 25.71
N SER A 208 11.70 11.14 24.80
CA SER A 208 13.13 10.96 25.07
C SER A 208 13.82 12.28 25.44
N MET A 209 13.46 13.40 24.79
CA MET A 209 13.97 14.73 25.15
C MET A 209 13.53 15.13 26.57
N CYS A 210 12.25 14.94 26.92
CA CYS A 210 11.76 15.21 28.27
C CYS A 210 12.44 14.34 29.33
N LEU A 211 12.58 13.04 29.06
CA LEU A 211 13.27 12.10 29.96
C LEU A 211 14.73 12.53 30.18
N SER A 212 15.44 12.95 29.13
CA SER A 212 16.81 13.43 29.27
C SER A 212 16.92 14.66 30.19
N ILE A 213 15.96 15.60 30.14
CA ILE A 213 15.93 16.78 31.02
C ILE A 213 15.66 16.35 32.47
N VAL A 214 14.77 15.37 32.69
CA VAL A 214 14.53 14.82 34.03
C VAL A 214 15.83 14.24 34.60
N PHE A 215 16.61 13.49 33.81
CA PHE A 215 17.90 12.98 34.24
C PHE A 215 18.94 14.08 34.48
N ILE A 216 18.95 15.18 33.71
CA ILE A 216 19.79 16.36 34.00
C ILE A 216 19.44 16.95 35.37
N VAL A 217 18.15 17.12 35.68
CA VAL A 217 17.72 17.68 36.97
C VAL A 217 18.12 16.76 38.13
N LEU A 218 17.94 15.45 37.96
CA LEU A 218 18.34 14.45 38.96
C LEU A 218 19.86 14.43 39.18
N ASP A 219 20.65 14.58 38.12
CA ASP A 219 22.12 14.69 38.21
C ASP A 219 22.54 15.94 39.01
N VAL A 220 21.96 17.11 38.71
CA VAL A 220 22.24 18.36 39.44
C VAL A 220 21.87 18.23 40.93
N ILE A 221 20.72 17.60 41.25
CA ILE A 221 20.30 17.36 42.64
C ILE A 221 21.28 16.40 43.34
N SER A 222 21.75 15.37 42.64
CA SER A 222 22.73 14.42 43.16
C SER A 222 24.08 15.09 43.45
N VAL A 223 24.55 15.98 42.57
CA VAL A 223 25.87 16.62 42.70
C VAL A 223 25.87 17.75 43.74
N THR A 224 24.76 18.46 43.91
CA THR A 224 24.64 19.58 44.88
C THR A 224 24.37 19.12 46.32
N GLY A 225 24.00 17.86 46.53
CA GLY A 225 23.79 17.28 47.86
C GLY A 225 22.58 17.86 48.61
N ALA A 226 21.58 18.37 47.88
CA ALA A 226 20.37 18.98 48.46
C ALA A 226 19.50 18.00 49.28
N LEU A 227 19.73 16.68 49.16
CA LEU A 227 19.03 15.60 49.86
C LEU A 227 19.93 14.87 50.89
N LYS A 228 20.69 15.60 51.70
CA LYS A 228 21.59 15.03 52.73
C LYS A 228 20.87 14.25 53.86
N SER A 229 19.54 14.32 54.00
CA SER A 229 18.81 13.68 55.11
C SER A 229 18.18 12.32 54.79
N ALA A 230 18.22 11.84 53.54
CA ALA A 230 17.53 10.60 53.16
C ALA A 230 18.44 9.43 52.73
N MET A 231 19.75 9.64 52.49
CA MET A 231 20.61 8.56 51.97
C MET A 231 22.05 8.60 52.51
N PRO A 232 22.56 7.49 53.09
CA PRO A 232 24.00 7.34 53.30
C PRO A 232 24.67 7.17 51.92
N LEU A 233 25.65 8.04 51.65
CA LEU A 233 26.54 7.92 50.50
C LEU A 233 27.41 6.67 50.68
N GLY A 234 27.06 5.61 49.97
CA GLY A 234 27.75 4.32 49.98
C GLY A 234 26.76 3.17 49.97
N ILE A 235 26.92 2.29 48.99
CA ILE A 235 26.15 1.05 48.71
C ILE A 235 25.03 1.24 47.67
N ASN A 236 25.42 0.91 46.44
CA ASN A 236 24.59 0.54 45.30
C ASN A 236 23.44 -0.42 45.63
N PRO A 237 22.18 -0.09 45.32
CA PRO A 237 21.07 -1.01 45.48
C PRO A 237 20.13 -0.99 44.26
N PHE A 238 20.65 -1.25 43.06
CA PHE A 238 19.79 -1.40 41.89
C PHE A 238 19.14 -2.80 41.78
N TRP A 239 19.60 -3.78 42.57
CA TRP A 239 19.15 -5.19 42.44
C TRP A 239 18.67 -5.88 43.71
N LYS A 240 18.34 -5.14 44.78
CA LYS A 240 17.63 -5.73 45.94
C LYS A 240 16.10 -5.75 45.75
N VAL A 241 15.63 -5.87 44.50
CA VAL A 241 14.21 -5.99 44.13
C VAL A 241 13.93 -7.29 43.34
N CYS A 242 14.93 -8.12 43.06
CA CYS A 242 14.70 -9.51 42.62
C CYS A 242 14.51 -10.48 43.81
N SER A 243 13.87 -10.03 44.89
CA SER A 243 13.27 -10.91 45.90
C SER A 243 11.74 -10.76 45.80
N PRO A 244 10.97 -11.86 45.91
CA PRO A 244 9.62 -11.98 45.33
C PRO A 244 8.49 -11.25 46.10
N SER A 245 8.72 -10.06 46.65
CA SER A 245 7.76 -9.41 47.55
C SER A 245 7.69 -7.88 47.45
N VAL A 246 7.60 -7.29 46.26
CA VAL A 246 7.19 -5.87 46.11
C VAL A 246 6.30 -5.69 44.88
N SER A 247 5.20 -4.96 45.07
CA SER A 247 4.15 -4.68 44.09
C SER A 247 4.63 -3.85 42.88
N PRO A 248 4.05 -4.04 41.67
CA PRO A 248 4.60 -3.49 40.40
C PRO A 248 4.59 -1.96 40.26
N GLY A 249 3.87 -1.23 41.12
CA GLY A 249 3.67 0.22 40.98
C GLY A 249 4.82 1.12 41.47
N SER A 250 5.80 0.59 42.21
CA SER A 250 6.84 1.40 42.88
C SER A 250 8.24 1.29 42.25
N ILE A 251 8.34 0.55 41.14
CA ILE A 251 9.61 0.23 40.48
C ILE A 251 10.25 1.49 39.88
N LEU A 252 9.46 2.38 39.26
CA LEU A 252 9.97 3.59 38.62
C LEU A 252 10.48 4.64 39.62
N VAL A 253 9.81 4.79 40.77
CA VAL A 253 10.19 5.76 41.82
C VAL A 253 11.40 5.26 42.60
N SER A 254 11.57 3.95 42.80
CA SER A 254 12.79 3.41 43.44
C SER A 254 13.99 3.28 42.50
N LEU A 255 13.79 3.11 41.17
CA LEU A 255 14.88 3.12 40.19
C LEU A 255 15.61 4.46 40.11
N VAL A 256 14.88 5.57 40.30
CA VAL A 256 15.36 6.92 40.03
C VAL A 256 16.05 7.55 41.26
N PHE A 257 15.63 7.22 42.47
CA PHE A 257 16.06 7.93 43.69
C PHE A 257 17.31 7.37 44.36
N ARG A 258 17.97 6.35 43.79
CA ARG A 258 19.07 5.62 44.46
C ARG A 258 20.24 5.23 43.55
N ALA A 259 20.43 5.95 42.44
CA ALA A 259 21.54 5.77 41.52
C ALA A 259 22.73 6.66 41.89
N ASP A 260 23.94 6.12 41.78
CA ASP A 260 25.17 6.93 41.84
C ASP A 260 25.15 7.94 40.68
N GLY A 261 25.56 9.20 40.93
CA GLY A 261 25.45 10.29 39.95
C GLY A 261 26.09 10.01 38.58
N TRP A 262 27.07 9.11 38.50
CA TRP A 262 27.65 8.66 37.22
C TRP A 262 26.67 7.85 36.35
N CYS A 263 25.83 6.99 36.93
CA CYS A 263 24.84 6.22 36.17
C CYS A 263 23.72 7.10 35.62
N ILE A 264 23.30 8.12 36.38
CA ILE A 264 22.29 9.10 35.97
C ILE A 264 22.75 9.86 34.72
N LEU A 265 24.03 10.24 34.70
CA LEU A 265 24.64 10.93 33.57
C LEU A 265 24.70 10.06 32.30
N GLN A 266 25.00 8.77 32.45
CA GLN A 266 25.01 7.83 31.33
C GLN A 266 23.62 7.64 30.72
N LEU A 267 22.58 7.53 31.55
CA LEU A 267 21.20 7.48 31.08
C LEU A 267 20.78 8.78 30.39
N CYS A 268 21.15 9.93 30.94
CA CYS A 268 20.91 11.23 30.30
C CYS A 268 21.52 11.27 28.89
N PHE A 269 22.78 10.83 28.75
CA PHE A 269 23.47 10.80 27.47
C PHE A 269 22.83 9.80 26.49
N MET A 270 22.45 8.61 26.95
CA MET A 270 21.75 7.63 26.14
C MET A 270 20.45 8.18 25.55
N PHE A 271 19.59 8.83 26.36
CA PHE A 271 18.34 9.41 25.87
C PHE A 271 18.56 10.60 24.92
N LYS A 272 19.63 11.38 25.12
CA LYS A 272 20.07 12.41 24.19
C LYS A 272 20.41 11.83 22.81
N CYS A 273 21.29 10.83 22.77
CA CYS A 273 21.65 10.16 21.51
C CYS A 273 20.48 9.41 20.87
N LEU A 274 19.54 8.88 21.68
CA LEU A 274 18.34 8.23 21.19
C LEU A 274 17.44 9.20 20.42
N CYS A 275 17.25 10.42 20.94
CA CYS A 275 16.53 11.47 20.21
C CYS A 275 17.17 11.71 18.83
N ASP A 276 18.51 11.71 18.79
CA ASP A 276 19.23 12.00 17.57
C ASP A 276 19.17 10.88 16.54
N THR A 277 19.02 9.64 17.00
CA THR A 277 18.91 8.43 16.18
C THR A 277 17.48 8.24 15.61
N ILE A 278 16.44 8.67 16.35
CA ILE A 278 15.04 8.52 15.92
C ILE A 278 14.70 9.44 14.73
N ILE A 279 15.17 10.69 14.75
CA ILE A 279 15.02 11.64 13.64
C ILE A 279 16.40 12.11 13.21
N LEU A 280 16.87 11.57 12.09
CA LEU A 280 18.18 11.87 11.51
C LEU A 280 18.21 13.21 10.75
N ASP A 281 17.08 13.60 10.14
CA ASP A 281 16.91 14.87 9.43
C ASP A 281 16.84 16.07 10.42
N ASP A 282 16.98 17.30 9.91
CA ASP A 282 16.69 18.50 10.70
C ASP A 282 15.19 18.60 11.05
N PHE A 283 14.89 19.23 12.19
CA PHE A 283 13.53 19.28 12.72
C PHE A 283 12.54 20.01 11.80
N LYS A 284 13.00 20.97 11.01
CA LYS A 284 12.16 21.72 10.06
C LYS A 284 11.73 20.84 8.90
N THR A 285 12.67 20.15 8.26
CA THR A 285 12.38 19.22 7.17
C THR A 285 11.43 18.10 7.64
N ALA A 286 11.58 17.61 8.88
CA ALA A 286 10.69 16.61 9.45
C ALA A 286 9.26 17.14 9.67
N LEU A 287 9.12 18.35 10.24
CA LEU A 287 7.82 18.97 10.50
C LEU A 287 7.11 19.43 9.21
N ASP A 288 7.85 19.95 8.21
CA ASP A 288 7.28 20.37 6.92
C ASP A 288 6.74 19.18 6.11
N LYS A 289 7.39 18.02 6.17
CA LYS A 289 6.87 16.77 5.57
C LYS A 289 5.56 16.32 6.24
N LEU A 290 5.44 16.54 7.55
CA LEU A 290 4.27 16.15 8.30
C LEU A 290 3.10 17.12 8.07
N SER A 291 3.36 18.43 8.06
CA SER A 291 2.34 19.44 7.79
C SER A 291 1.79 19.31 6.36
N ALA A 292 2.64 19.00 5.37
CA ALA A 292 2.20 18.77 4.00
C ALA A 292 1.25 17.55 3.90
N ARG A 293 1.56 16.45 4.60
CA ARG A 293 0.69 15.27 4.65
C ARG A 293 -0.65 15.59 5.31
N TRP A 294 -0.62 16.33 6.43
CA TRP A 294 -1.83 16.65 7.18
C TRP A 294 -2.73 17.66 6.44
N LEU A 295 -2.14 18.65 5.75
CA LEU A 295 -2.89 19.58 4.90
C LEU A 295 -3.56 18.87 3.72
N ALA A 296 -2.89 17.88 3.11
CA ALA A 296 -3.48 17.06 2.04
C ALA A 296 -4.65 16.20 2.55
N GLU A 297 -4.56 15.70 3.77
CA GLU A 297 -5.64 14.93 4.39
C GLU A 297 -6.84 15.83 4.74
N LEU A 298 -6.59 17.03 5.28
CA LEU A 298 -7.65 18.01 5.56
C LEU A 298 -8.35 18.49 4.29
N SER A 299 -7.62 18.78 3.21
CA SER A 299 -8.25 19.16 1.95
C SER A 299 -9.16 18.05 1.42
N ARG A 300 -8.73 16.79 1.55
CA ARG A 300 -9.53 15.61 1.19
C ARG A 300 -10.82 15.51 2.02
N LEU A 301 -10.75 15.77 3.33
CA LEU A 301 -11.91 15.75 4.22
C LEU A 301 -12.89 16.89 3.93
N TRP A 302 -12.39 18.08 3.60
CA TRP A 302 -13.24 19.21 3.20
C TRP A 302 -13.93 18.97 1.86
N GLU A 303 -13.22 18.42 0.87
CA GLU A 303 -13.83 18.01 -0.41
C GLU A 303 -14.91 16.94 -0.22
N GLN A 304 -14.70 16.00 0.69
CA GLN A 304 -15.70 14.99 1.06
C GLN A 304 -16.92 15.61 1.75
N LEU A 305 -16.72 16.60 2.62
CA LEU A 305 -17.82 17.27 3.31
C LEU A 305 -18.67 18.09 2.34
N ASP A 306 -18.03 18.77 1.38
CA ASP A 306 -18.72 19.51 0.32
C ASP A 306 -19.48 18.56 -0.62
N HIS A 307 -18.89 17.41 -0.97
CA HIS A 307 -19.54 16.39 -1.78
C HIS A 307 -20.75 15.75 -1.08
N ILE A 308 -20.62 15.43 0.22
CA ILE A 308 -21.73 14.89 1.04
C ILE A 308 -22.82 15.95 1.19
N THR A 309 -22.46 17.21 1.42
CA THR A 309 -23.42 18.31 1.57
C THR A 309 -24.19 18.56 0.26
N ALA A 310 -23.52 18.48 -0.90
CA ALA A 310 -24.15 18.58 -2.22
C ALA A 310 -25.14 17.44 -2.49
N VAL A 311 -24.77 16.20 -2.16
CA VAL A 311 -25.63 15.00 -2.32
C VAL A 311 -26.84 15.05 -1.39
N VAL A 312 -26.65 15.46 -0.12
CA VAL A 312 -27.74 15.55 0.88
C VAL A 312 -28.75 16.66 0.53
N GLN A 313 -28.32 17.73 -0.13
CA GLN A 313 -29.20 18.82 -0.54
C GLN A 313 -29.92 18.57 -1.88
N GLY A 314 -29.65 17.44 -2.56
CA GLY A 314 -30.26 17.11 -3.85
C GLY A 314 -29.99 18.16 -4.94
N GLN A 315 -28.96 18.99 -4.76
CA GLN A 315 -28.57 20.01 -5.71
C GLN A 315 -27.52 19.44 -6.66
N THR A 316 -27.69 19.68 -7.96
CA THR A 316 -26.63 19.48 -8.95
C THR A 316 -25.38 20.23 -8.49
N PRO A 317 -24.21 19.57 -8.39
CA PRO A 317 -22.98 20.27 -8.05
C PRO A 317 -22.72 21.34 -9.11
N ARG A 318 -22.69 22.60 -8.70
CA ARG A 318 -22.22 23.70 -9.55
C ARG A 318 -20.75 23.41 -9.87
N SER A 319 -20.47 23.10 -11.13
CA SER A 319 -19.15 23.27 -11.68
C SER A 319 -18.75 24.75 -11.55
N SER A 320 -17.83 25.07 -10.67
CA SER A 320 -17.08 26.33 -10.77
C SER A 320 -15.61 26.11 -10.41
N SER A 321 -14.81 26.03 -11.48
CA SER A 321 -13.50 26.66 -11.66
C SER A 321 -12.50 26.58 -10.50
N SER A 322 -11.50 25.71 -10.70
CA SER A 322 -10.06 25.93 -10.45
C SER A 322 -9.66 26.79 -9.25
N HIS A 323 -9.05 26.15 -8.25
CA HIS A 323 -7.87 26.72 -7.61
C HIS A 323 -6.75 25.68 -7.59
N ASP A 324 -5.87 25.85 -8.57
CA ASP A 324 -4.52 25.33 -8.64
C ASP A 324 -3.71 25.80 -7.42
N GLY A 325 -2.83 24.92 -6.92
CA GLY A 325 -2.17 25.08 -5.63
C GLY A 325 -1.17 23.97 -5.28
N ARG A 326 -0.20 23.74 -6.19
CA ARG A 326 1.07 22.99 -6.02
C ARG A 326 1.06 21.47 -6.24
N GLN A 327 0.84 21.10 -7.50
CA GLN A 327 1.95 20.48 -8.25
C GLN A 327 2.73 21.61 -8.93
N ASP A 328 3.86 22.01 -8.36
CA ASP A 328 4.83 22.86 -9.07
C ASP A 328 5.51 22.02 -10.16
N SER A 329 4.91 22.00 -11.34
CA SER A 329 5.67 22.10 -12.59
C SER A 329 5.23 23.39 -13.26
N PHE A 330 6.13 24.39 -13.20
CA PHE A 330 6.03 25.70 -13.83
C PHE A 330 5.38 25.65 -15.23
N ALA A 331 4.18 26.19 -15.35
CA ALA A 331 3.64 26.68 -16.61
C ALA A 331 3.43 28.20 -16.48
N LEU A 332 4.51 28.94 -16.63
CA LEU A 332 4.44 30.31 -17.11
C LEU A 332 3.90 30.25 -18.53
N THR A 333 2.83 30.99 -18.79
CA THR A 333 2.26 31.29 -20.11
C THR A 333 3.33 31.35 -21.21
N ALA A 334 3.39 30.29 -22.01
CA ALA A 334 4.02 30.25 -23.32
C ALA A 334 3.18 29.29 -24.19
N PRO A 335 2.92 29.60 -25.47
CA PRO A 335 2.15 28.73 -26.35
C PRO A 335 2.97 27.47 -26.66
N GLY A 336 2.52 26.32 -26.13
CA GLY A 336 3.08 24.99 -26.39
C GLY A 336 3.21 24.13 -25.12
N ALA A 337 2.11 23.54 -24.64
CA ALA A 337 2.13 22.57 -23.53
C ALA A 337 2.39 21.14 -24.06
N SER A 338 3.32 20.42 -23.43
CA SER A 338 3.71 19.04 -23.77
C SER A 338 2.58 18.05 -23.51
N LEU A 339 2.04 17.43 -24.56
CA LEU A 339 1.10 16.31 -24.48
C LEU A 339 1.79 15.11 -23.79
N GLY A 340 1.19 14.55 -22.73
CA GLY A 340 1.67 13.30 -22.10
C GLY A 340 1.58 12.08 -23.04
N PHE A 341 2.06 10.91 -22.61
CA PHE A 341 2.00 9.68 -23.42
C PHE A 341 0.54 9.18 -23.65
N PRO A 342 0.18 8.76 -24.88
CA PRO A 342 -1.18 8.31 -25.20
C PRO A 342 -1.43 6.86 -24.75
N PHE A 343 -1.66 6.64 -23.46
CA PHE A 343 -2.06 5.31 -22.96
C PHE A 343 -3.44 4.90 -23.50
N MET A 344 -3.64 3.61 -23.79
CA MET A 344 -4.88 3.05 -24.37
C MET A 344 -6.06 3.02 -23.38
N VAL A 345 -6.40 4.19 -22.84
CA VAL A 345 -7.46 4.41 -21.86
C VAL A 345 -8.29 5.59 -22.35
N ILE A 346 -9.62 5.49 -22.21
CA ILE A 346 -10.54 6.52 -22.69
C ILE A 346 -10.26 7.90 -22.06
N GLN A 347 -9.84 7.91 -20.79
CA GLN A 347 -9.52 9.16 -20.07
C GLN A 347 -8.22 9.84 -20.53
N SER A 348 -7.40 9.23 -21.38
CA SER A 348 -6.14 9.84 -21.84
C SER A 348 -6.41 10.87 -22.94
N GLU A 349 -6.22 12.16 -22.62
CA GLU A 349 -6.32 13.26 -23.60
C GLU A 349 -5.35 13.09 -24.77
N ALA A 350 -4.13 12.65 -24.49
CA ALA A 350 -3.12 12.38 -25.52
C ALA A 350 -3.55 11.27 -26.48
N PHE A 351 -4.19 10.21 -25.97
CA PHE A 351 -4.72 9.12 -26.79
C PHE A 351 -5.89 9.57 -27.66
N MET A 352 -6.81 10.37 -27.11
CA MET A 352 -7.92 10.93 -27.90
C MET A 352 -7.42 11.85 -29.02
N ASN A 353 -6.44 12.69 -28.72
CA ASN A 353 -5.79 13.54 -29.72
C ASN A 353 -5.11 12.73 -30.82
N LEU A 354 -4.39 11.65 -30.46
CA LEU A 354 -3.76 10.74 -31.43
C LEU A 354 -4.79 10.11 -32.37
N LEU A 355 -5.94 9.69 -31.84
CA LEU A 355 -7.02 9.10 -32.62
C LEU A 355 -7.82 10.15 -33.41
N GLY A 356 -7.58 11.44 -33.20
CA GLY A 356 -8.38 12.52 -33.79
C GLY A 356 -9.84 12.49 -33.34
N LEU A 357 -10.11 12.03 -32.11
CA LEU A 357 -11.43 12.06 -31.47
C LEU A 357 -11.55 13.34 -30.62
N GLU A 358 -12.78 13.79 -30.36
CA GLU A 358 -12.99 14.97 -29.52
C GLU A 358 -12.53 14.73 -28.08
N GLN A 359 -11.83 15.70 -27.49
CA GLN A 359 -11.37 15.65 -26.08
C GLN A 359 -12.54 15.59 -25.09
N SER A 360 -13.74 16.01 -25.51
CA SER A 360 -15.00 15.93 -24.76
C SER A 360 -15.59 14.52 -24.73
N LEU A 361 -15.10 13.55 -25.52
CA LEU A 361 -15.70 12.21 -25.64
C LEU A 361 -15.85 11.49 -24.28
N PRO A 362 -14.87 11.48 -23.35
CA PRO A 362 -15.06 10.87 -22.04
C PRO A 362 -16.21 11.51 -21.25
N VAL A 363 -16.32 12.85 -21.32
CA VAL A 363 -17.39 13.61 -20.67
C VAL A 363 -18.74 13.35 -21.33
N LEU A 364 -18.78 13.20 -22.65
CA LEU A 364 -19.98 12.83 -23.39
C LEU A 364 -20.46 11.43 -22.99
N LEU A 365 -19.57 10.44 -22.96
CA LEU A 365 -19.90 9.07 -22.55
C LEU A 365 -20.42 9.02 -21.11
N GLU A 366 -19.80 9.78 -20.21
CA GLU A 366 -20.25 9.95 -18.82
C GLU A 366 -21.62 10.62 -18.74
N HIS A 367 -21.85 11.69 -19.51
CA HIS A 367 -23.14 12.38 -19.56
C HIS A 367 -24.26 11.48 -20.10
N VAL A 368 -23.97 10.72 -21.17
CA VAL A 368 -24.91 9.78 -21.79
C VAL A 368 -25.29 8.65 -20.82
N GLU A 369 -24.33 8.14 -20.04
CA GLU A 369 -24.61 7.11 -19.04
C GLU A 369 -25.36 7.64 -17.82
N ARG A 370 -24.99 8.82 -17.30
CA ARG A 370 -25.72 9.46 -16.19
C ARG A 370 -27.12 9.92 -16.62
N GLY A 371 -27.29 10.25 -17.90
CA GLY A 371 -28.55 10.62 -18.52
C GLY A 371 -29.48 9.44 -18.83
N ARG A 372 -29.13 8.19 -18.46
CA ARG A 372 -30.06 7.05 -18.59
C ARG A 372 -31.39 7.42 -17.95
N LYS A 373 -32.47 7.22 -18.71
CA LYS A 373 -33.82 7.35 -18.16
C LYS A 373 -33.92 6.41 -16.96
N ALA A 374 -34.16 6.98 -15.78
CA ALA A 374 -34.53 6.20 -14.61
C ALA A 374 -35.72 5.32 -15.03
N ILE A 375 -35.55 4.01 -14.96
CA ILE A 375 -36.62 3.07 -15.25
C ILE A 375 -37.77 3.47 -14.31
N PRO A 376 -38.99 3.76 -14.82
CA PRO A 376 -40.10 4.15 -13.97
C PRO A 376 -40.23 3.12 -12.87
N ALA A 377 -40.15 3.56 -11.61
CA ALA A 377 -40.46 2.69 -10.49
C ALA A 377 -41.92 2.26 -10.66
N GLN A 378 -42.15 1.06 -11.20
CA GLN A 378 -43.42 0.40 -10.99
C GLN A 378 -43.51 0.19 -9.49
N SER A 379 -44.33 1.01 -8.83
CA SER A 379 -44.61 0.83 -7.41
C SER A 379 -45.40 -0.46 -7.26
N TYR A 380 -44.68 -1.54 -7.03
CA TYR A 380 -45.25 -2.67 -6.31
C TYR A 380 -45.55 -2.11 -4.92
N GLY A 381 -46.78 -2.22 -4.45
CA GLY A 381 -47.24 -1.57 -3.21
C GLY A 381 -46.48 -2.02 -1.96
N ALA A 382 -47.09 -1.86 -0.79
CA ALA A 382 -46.59 -2.45 0.46
C ALA A 382 -46.77 -3.99 0.46
N ASN A 383 -46.26 -4.68 -0.55
CA ASN A 383 -46.31 -6.12 -0.68
C ASN A 383 -45.14 -6.71 0.12
N ILE A 384 -45.47 -7.52 1.11
CA ILE A 384 -44.52 -8.37 1.80
C ILE A 384 -43.91 -9.31 0.75
N VAL A 385 -42.58 -9.29 0.60
CA VAL A 385 -41.87 -10.19 -0.32
C VAL A 385 -41.96 -11.60 0.26
N MET A 386 -42.66 -12.48 -0.43
CA MET A 386 -42.81 -13.90 -0.08
C MET A 386 -42.26 -14.72 -1.23
N VAL A 387 -41.30 -15.60 -0.94
CA VAL A 387 -40.66 -16.48 -1.93
C VAL A 387 -40.69 -17.88 -1.38
N ASP A 388 -41.03 -18.85 -2.22
CA ASP A 388 -40.90 -20.25 -1.85
C ASP A 388 -39.42 -20.64 -1.74
N LEU A 389 -39.09 -21.52 -0.78
CA LEU A 389 -37.71 -21.90 -0.53
C LEU A 389 -37.10 -22.62 -1.74
N GLN A 390 -37.91 -23.36 -2.52
CA GLN A 390 -37.44 -24.04 -3.73
C GLN A 390 -37.04 -23.02 -4.81
N GLU A 391 -37.90 -22.04 -5.07
CA GLU A 391 -37.61 -20.95 -6.02
C GLU A 391 -36.38 -20.14 -5.60
N ALA A 392 -36.31 -19.77 -4.32
CA ALA A 392 -35.16 -19.06 -3.77
C ALA A 392 -33.84 -19.86 -3.91
N SER A 393 -33.89 -21.18 -3.74
CA SER A 393 -32.72 -22.05 -3.90
C SER A 393 -32.20 -22.13 -5.35
N ILE A 394 -33.09 -22.05 -6.34
CA ILE A 394 -32.72 -21.99 -7.76
C ILE A 394 -31.98 -20.68 -8.05
N LEU A 395 -32.54 -19.55 -7.58
CA LEU A 395 -31.92 -18.23 -7.73
C LEU A 395 -30.56 -18.14 -7.02
N LEU A 396 -30.44 -18.74 -5.84
CA LEU A 396 -29.18 -18.83 -5.12
C LEU A 396 -28.14 -19.66 -5.87
N ASN A 397 -28.55 -20.77 -6.51
CA ASN A 397 -27.67 -21.57 -7.36
C ASN A 397 -27.19 -20.77 -8.59
N ALA A 398 -28.09 -20.02 -9.23
CA ALA A 398 -27.74 -19.16 -10.35
C ALA A 398 -26.74 -18.07 -9.94
N PHE A 399 -26.93 -17.46 -8.76
CA PHE A 399 -25.95 -16.52 -8.18
C PHE A 399 -24.59 -17.19 -7.94
N TRP A 400 -24.58 -18.39 -7.36
CA TRP A 400 -23.35 -19.12 -7.09
C TRP A 400 -22.54 -19.40 -8.36
N GLU A 401 -23.19 -19.96 -9.38
CA GLU A 401 -22.53 -20.37 -10.63
C GLU A 401 -22.06 -19.20 -11.49
N GLN A 402 -22.78 -18.07 -11.50
CA GLN A 402 -22.49 -16.96 -12.42
C GLN A 402 -21.85 -15.73 -11.76
N ILE A 403 -21.90 -15.60 -10.43
CA ILE A 403 -21.36 -14.44 -9.71
C ILE A 403 -20.33 -14.86 -8.67
N HIS A 404 -20.63 -15.84 -7.81
CA HIS A 404 -19.69 -16.22 -6.75
C HIS A 404 -18.38 -16.78 -7.30
N THR A 405 -18.42 -17.42 -8.47
CA THR A 405 -17.22 -17.85 -9.22
C THR A 405 -16.24 -16.71 -9.52
N TRP A 406 -16.72 -15.47 -9.62
CA TRP A 406 -15.92 -14.26 -9.84
C TRP A 406 -15.75 -13.45 -8.55
N TYR A 407 -16.76 -13.42 -7.67
CA TYR A 407 -16.80 -12.60 -6.48
C TYR A 407 -17.11 -13.45 -5.23
N PRO A 408 -16.10 -14.00 -4.53
CA PRO A 408 -16.27 -14.85 -3.35
C PRO A 408 -16.61 -14.03 -2.10
N ILE A 409 -17.73 -13.30 -2.16
CA ILE A 409 -18.12 -12.30 -1.16
C ILE A 409 -18.81 -12.94 0.04
N LEU A 410 -19.47 -14.09 -0.15
CA LEU A 410 -20.27 -14.75 0.89
C LEU A 410 -19.40 -15.63 1.81
N HIS A 411 -19.75 -15.64 3.11
CA HIS A 411 -19.08 -16.45 4.14
C HIS A 411 -19.76 -17.82 4.32
N ALA A 412 -19.03 -18.80 4.86
CA ALA A 412 -19.52 -20.16 5.13
C ALA A 412 -20.89 -20.23 5.83
N ASP A 413 -21.14 -19.34 6.80
CA ASP A 413 -22.38 -19.31 7.59
C ASP A 413 -23.61 -18.77 6.82
N TYR A 414 -23.42 -18.32 5.57
CA TYR A 414 -24.48 -17.63 4.81
C TYR A 414 -25.71 -18.52 4.55
N THR A 415 -25.55 -19.84 4.44
CA THR A 415 -26.67 -20.76 4.19
C THR A 415 -27.74 -20.68 5.29
N GLU A 416 -27.32 -20.62 6.55
CA GLU A 416 -28.26 -20.50 7.67
C GLU A 416 -28.95 -19.13 7.68
N GLU A 417 -28.20 -18.06 7.37
CA GLU A 417 -28.73 -16.71 7.25
C GLU A 417 -29.76 -16.58 6.12
N PHE A 418 -29.51 -17.25 5.00
CA PHE A 418 -30.40 -17.30 3.84
C PHE A 418 -31.74 -17.96 4.19
N ILE A 419 -31.69 -19.16 4.80
CA ILE A 419 -32.89 -19.88 5.22
C ILE A 419 -33.66 -19.08 6.29
N GLN A 420 -32.96 -18.48 7.24
CA GLN A 420 -33.57 -17.65 8.28
C GLN A 420 -34.27 -16.41 7.69
N ALA A 421 -33.65 -15.74 6.72
CA ALA A 421 -34.22 -14.55 6.09
C ALA A 421 -35.52 -14.87 5.32
N ILE A 422 -35.55 -16.00 4.60
CA ILE A 422 -36.74 -16.44 3.85
C ILE A 422 -37.86 -16.85 4.79
N THR A 423 -37.56 -17.69 5.79
CA THR A 423 -38.57 -18.17 6.76
C THR A 423 -39.14 -17.04 7.62
N SER A 424 -38.38 -15.98 7.85
CA SER A 424 -38.80 -14.79 8.61
C SER A 424 -39.40 -13.68 7.74
N CYS A 425 -39.61 -13.92 6.44
CA CYS A 425 -40.18 -12.95 5.49
C CYS A 425 -39.39 -11.62 5.42
N PHE A 426 -38.06 -11.71 5.43
CA PHE A 426 -37.12 -10.59 5.26
C PHE A 426 -37.35 -9.42 6.23
N PRO A 427 -37.13 -9.59 7.55
CA PRO A 427 -37.24 -8.50 8.52
C PRO A 427 -36.24 -7.38 8.20
N THR A 428 -36.59 -6.11 8.41
CA THR A 428 -35.75 -4.94 8.10
C THR A 428 -34.38 -5.02 8.78
N SER A 429 -33.36 -5.46 8.05
CA SER A 429 -32.01 -5.70 8.56
C SER A 429 -31.00 -5.76 7.41
N VAL A 430 -29.70 -5.64 7.73
CA VAL A 430 -28.62 -5.80 6.74
C VAL A 430 -28.58 -7.21 6.15
N LYS A 431 -28.88 -8.25 6.94
CA LYS A 431 -28.89 -9.65 6.49
C LYS A 431 -30.02 -9.92 5.49
N SER A 432 -31.20 -9.38 5.75
CA SER A 432 -32.33 -9.45 4.81
C SER A 432 -32.06 -8.65 3.54
N CYS A 433 -31.48 -7.45 3.64
CA CYS A 433 -31.07 -6.65 2.49
C CYS A 433 -30.08 -7.42 1.61
N LEU A 434 -29.06 -8.03 2.23
CA LEU A 434 -28.07 -8.87 1.54
C LEU A 434 -28.73 -10.06 0.83
N THR A 435 -29.67 -10.74 1.48
CA THR A 435 -30.38 -11.89 0.88
C THR A 435 -31.27 -11.47 -0.28
N LEU A 436 -31.99 -10.34 -0.15
CA LEU A 436 -32.77 -9.79 -1.25
C LEU A 436 -31.90 -9.40 -2.45
N LEU A 437 -30.68 -8.89 -2.21
CA LEU A 437 -29.72 -8.61 -3.29
C LEU A 437 -29.23 -9.88 -3.98
N VAL A 438 -28.93 -10.94 -3.22
CA VAL A 438 -28.54 -12.24 -3.79
C VAL A 438 -29.66 -12.81 -4.68
N LEU A 439 -30.92 -12.74 -4.23
CA LEU A 439 -32.07 -13.16 -5.03
C LEU A 439 -32.27 -12.27 -6.27
N ALA A 440 -32.14 -10.95 -6.13
CA ALA A 440 -32.25 -10.01 -7.23
C ALA A 440 -31.20 -10.28 -8.31
N ILE A 441 -29.93 -10.46 -7.90
CA ILE A 441 -28.84 -10.78 -8.81
C ILE A 441 -29.06 -12.16 -9.46
N GLY A 442 -29.52 -13.15 -8.68
CA GLY A 442 -29.92 -14.47 -9.17
C GLY A 442 -30.90 -14.40 -10.35
N CYS A 443 -31.94 -13.57 -10.22
CA CYS A 443 -32.93 -13.35 -11.28
C CYS A 443 -32.30 -12.75 -12.55
N VAL A 444 -31.38 -11.80 -12.40
CA VAL A 444 -30.70 -11.14 -13.52
C VAL A 444 -29.78 -12.10 -14.26
N VAL A 445 -29.04 -12.94 -13.53
CA VAL A 445 -28.10 -13.88 -14.14
C VAL A 445 -28.76 -15.10 -14.75
N GLU A 446 -29.98 -15.45 -14.33
CA GLU A 446 -30.77 -16.51 -14.97
C GLU A 446 -31.23 -16.14 -16.39
N CYS A 447 -31.39 -14.84 -16.68
CA CYS A 447 -31.71 -14.38 -18.04
C CYS A 447 -30.61 -14.74 -19.06
N GLU A 448 -31.01 -15.06 -20.29
CA GLU A 448 -30.06 -15.44 -21.36
C GLU A 448 -29.08 -14.31 -21.69
N SER A 449 -29.55 -13.06 -21.73
CA SER A 449 -28.73 -11.88 -21.98
C SER A 449 -29.03 -10.74 -20.99
N VAL A 450 -28.08 -9.82 -20.84
CA VAL A 450 -28.28 -8.60 -20.02
C VAL A 450 -29.38 -7.71 -20.59
N ALA A 451 -29.53 -7.68 -21.92
CA ALA A 451 -30.59 -6.95 -22.60
C ALA A 451 -31.99 -7.51 -22.24
N ASP A 452 -32.11 -8.84 -22.12
CA ASP A 452 -33.36 -9.49 -21.73
C ASP A 452 -33.71 -9.20 -20.27
N ALA A 453 -32.73 -9.21 -19.37
CA ALA A 453 -32.93 -8.81 -17.97
C ALA A 453 -33.41 -7.35 -17.86
N LEU A 454 -32.84 -6.43 -18.65
CA LEU A 454 -33.27 -5.02 -18.68
C LEU A 454 -34.71 -4.83 -19.18
N ARG A 455 -35.20 -5.69 -20.09
CA ARG A 455 -36.56 -5.64 -20.64
C ARG A 455 -37.59 -6.29 -19.72
N SER A 456 -37.28 -7.48 -19.22
CA SER A 456 -38.22 -8.33 -18.47
C SER A 456 -38.33 -7.95 -16.99
N ARG A 457 -37.26 -7.39 -16.40
CA ARG A 457 -37.20 -6.90 -15.01
C ARG A 457 -37.70 -7.89 -13.94
N PRO A 458 -37.35 -9.19 -14.00
CA PRO A 458 -37.82 -10.21 -13.04
C PRO A 458 -37.42 -9.89 -11.60
N GLU A 459 -36.31 -9.17 -11.43
CA GLU A 459 -35.70 -8.84 -10.15
C GLU A 459 -36.33 -7.64 -9.42
N ALA A 460 -37.27 -6.93 -10.07
CA ALA A 460 -37.77 -5.64 -9.62
C ALA A 460 -38.29 -5.66 -8.17
N ILE A 461 -39.01 -6.72 -7.79
CA ILE A 461 -39.59 -6.87 -6.45
C ILE A 461 -38.51 -6.99 -5.38
N TYR A 462 -37.43 -7.73 -5.67
CA TYR A 462 -36.32 -7.96 -4.74
C TYR A 462 -35.44 -6.72 -4.59
N ILE A 463 -35.06 -6.09 -5.71
CA ILE A 463 -34.21 -4.89 -5.66
C ILE A 463 -34.93 -3.70 -5.04
N GLU A 464 -36.24 -3.53 -5.27
CA GLU A 464 -37.01 -2.46 -4.63
C GLU A 464 -37.06 -2.64 -3.10
N ALA A 465 -37.28 -3.88 -2.64
CA ALA A 465 -37.25 -4.20 -1.22
C ALA A 465 -35.85 -3.98 -0.60
N ALA A 466 -34.78 -4.38 -1.30
CA ALA A 466 -33.41 -4.13 -0.87
C ALA A 466 -33.09 -2.63 -0.79
N MET A 467 -33.49 -1.84 -1.79
CA MET A 467 -33.30 -0.38 -1.82
C MET A 467 -34.00 0.32 -0.65
N LYS A 468 -35.19 -0.15 -0.23
CA LYS A 468 -35.88 0.35 0.98
C LYS A 468 -35.10 0.05 2.27
N MET A 469 -34.24 -0.96 2.27
CA MET A 469 -33.37 -1.34 3.40
C MET A 469 -31.96 -0.74 3.33
N LEU A 470 -31.64 0.06 2.30
CA LEU A 470 -30.33 0.72 2.16
C LEU A 470 -29.93 1.56 3.40
N PRO A 471 -30.84 2.29 4.09
CA PRO A 471 -30.48 3.01 5.32
C PRO A 471 -29.92 2.09 6.43
N CYS A 472 -30.35 0.82 6.48
CA CYS A 472 -29.83 -0.16 7.44
C CYS A 472 -28.36 -0.48 7.16
N ALA A 473 -27.97 -0.58 5.89
CA ALA A 473 -26.57 -0.78 5.51
C ALA A 473 -25.72 0.42 5.94
N PHE A 474 -26.20 1.65 5.79
CA PHE A 474 -25.46 2.84 6.25
C PHE A 474 -25.36 2.96 7.77
N ALA A 475 -26.39 2.56 8.51
CA ALA A 475 -26.40 2.62 9.99
C ALA A 475 -25.50 1.56 10.63
N HIS A 476 -25.27 0.43 9.95
CA HIS A 476 -24.44 -0.66 10.48
C HIS A 476 -22.93 -0.34 10.37
N SER A 477 -22.17 -0.66 11.42
CA SER A 477 -20.72 -0.39 11.51
C SER A 477 -19.81 -1.54 11.09
N GLY A 478 -20.31 -2.77 10.96
CA GLY A 478 -19.50 -3.94 10.59
C GLY A 478 -19.25 -4.13 9.08
N PRO A 479 -18.35 -5.06 8.70
CA PRO A 479 -18.00 -5.34 7.30
C PRO A 479 -19.18 -5.89 6.49
N ARG A 480 -20.25 -6.39 7.13
CA ARG A 480 -21.53 -6.72 6.49
C ARG A 480 -22.17 -5.51 5.77
N SER A 481 -21.94 -4.29 6.25
CA SER A 481 -22.37 -3.05 5.58
C SER A 481 -21.67 -2.92 4.22
N ALA A 482 -20.34 -3.06 4.20
CA ALA A 482 -19.54 -3.00 2.98
C ALA A 482 -19.89 -4.15 2.01
N GLN A 483 -20.11 -5.35 2.54
CA GLN A 483 -20.57 -6.52 1.78
C GLN A 483 -21.90 -6.25 1.06
N CYS A 484 -22.87 -5.63 1.76
CA CYS A 484 -24.16 -5.27 1.19
C CYS A 484 -24.03 -4.20 0.08
N LEU A 485 -23.20 -3.17 0.30
CA LEU A 485 -22.93 -2.13 -0.70
C LEU A 485 -22.21 -2.70 -1.93
N LEU A 486 -21.32 -3.67 -1.74
CA LEU A 486 -20.64 -4.36 -2.84
C LEU A 486 -21.62 -5.16 -3.71
N LEU A 487 -22.62 -5.80 -3.11
CA LEU A 487 -23.67 -6.49 -3.86
C LEU A 487 -24.58 -5.52 -4.63
N PHE A 488 -24.86 -4.32 -4.09
CA PHE A 488 -25.50 -3.27 -4.90
C PHE A 488 -24.65 -2.89 -6.11
N ALA A 489 -23.33 -2.77 -5.95
CA ALA A 489 -22.45 -2.50 -7.07
C ALA A 489 -22.50 -3.63 -8.12
N ILE A 490 -22.40 -4.89 -7.70
CA ILE A 490 -22.45 -6.06 -8.60
C ILE A 490 -23.78 -6.15 -9.33
N TYR A 491 -24.89 -5.86 -8.63
CA TYR A 491 -26.20 -5.75 -9.25
C TYR A 491 -26.18 -4.76 -10.42
N HIS A 492 -25.66 -3.55 -10.20
CA HIS A 492 -25.56 -2.55 -11.25
C HIS A 492 -24.60 -2.95 -12.38
N LEU A 493 -23.49 -3.64 -12.07
CA LEU A 493 -22.58 -4.18 -13.09
C LEU A 493 -23.26 -5.21 -13.98
N CYS A 494 -24.09 -6.09 -13.41
CA CYS A 494 -24.85 -7.08 -14.17
C CYS A 494 -25.87 -6.43 -15.13
N HIS A 495 -26.34 -5.22 -14.82
CA HIS A 495 -27.18 -4.40 -15.72
C HIS A 495 -26.38 -3.48 -16.65
N GLY A 496 -25.05 -3.58 -16.65
CA GLY A 496 -24.17 -2.73 -17.45
C GLY A 496 -24.25 -1.26 -17.05
N GLN A 497 -24.45 -0.96 -15.76
CA GLN A 497 -24.55 0.38 -15.18
C GLN A 497 -23.28 0.72 -14.36
N PRO A 498 -22.15 1.01 -15.03
CA PRO A 498 -20.85 1.14 -14.36
C PRO A 498 -20.76 2.36 -13.41
N PHE A 499 -21.46 3.45 -13.71
CA PHE A 499 -21.43 4.66 -12.87
C PHE A 499 -22.24 4.51 -11.58
N GLN A 500 -23.41 3.86 -11.63
CA GLN A 500 -24.14 3.52 -10.42
C GLN A 500 -23.34 2.51 -9.58
N ALA A 501 -22.74 1.51 -10.23
CA ALA A 501 -21.86 0.57 -9.55
C ALA A 501 -20.67 1.28 -8.87
N TYR A 502 -20.05 2.24 -9.55
CA TYR A 502 -18.97 3.07 -9.03
C TYR A 502 -19.34 3.77 -7.72
N ASP A 503 -20.52 4.39 -7.64
CA ASP A 503 -20.96 5.09 -6.44
C ASP A 503 -21.05 4.13 -5.23
N PHE A 504 -21.60 2.93 -5.45
CA PHE A 504 -21.69 1.90 -4.41
C PHE A 504 -20.32 1.33 -4.02
N VAL A 505 -19.40 1.12 -4.97
CA VAL A 505 -18.02 0.69 -4.67
C VAL A 505 -17.28 1.75 -3.87
N ALA A 506 -17.44 3.03 -4.19
CA ALA A 506 -16.84 4.12 -3.43
C ALA A 506 -17.36 4.11 -1.99
N MET A 507 -18.66 3.98 -1.78
CA MET A 507 -19.27 3.88 -0.44
C MET A 507 -18.77 2.64 0.32
N ALA A 508 -18.72 1.48 -0.33
CA ALA A 508 -18.19 0.24 0.24
C ALA A 508 -16.72 0.39 0.64
N SER A 509 -15.91 1.03 -0.21
CA SER A 509 -14.50 1.32 0.05
C SER A 509 -14.35 2.13 1.33
N TYR A 510 -15.08 3.25 1.47
CA TYR A 510 -14.99 4.08 2.68
C TYR A 510 -15.46 3.38 3.94
N LYS A 511 -16.52 2.56 3.86
CA LYS A 511 -16.97 1.72 4.98
C LYS A 511 -15.88 0.77 5.42
N LEU A 512 -15.18 0.14 4.47
CA LEU A 512 -14.09 -0.77 4.74
C LEU A 512 -12.88 -0.07 5.36
N GLN A 513 -12.50 1.10 4.83
CA GLN A 513 -11.41 1.91 5.38
C GLN A 513 -11.70 2.33 6.82
N ASN A 514 -12.93 2.79 7.09
CA ASN A 514 -13.35 3.18 8.44
C ASN A 514 -13.29 2.02 9.42
N TYR A 515 -13.68 0.81 9.00
CA TYR A 515 -13.57 -0.39 9.83
C TYR A 515 -12.12 -0.76 10.10
N ILE A 516 -11.25 -0.75 9.08
CA ILE A 516 -9.82 -1.04 9.22
C ILE A 516 -9.12 -0.04 10.16
N ILE A 517 -9.48 1.23 10.10
CA ILE A 517 -8.85 2.29 10.90
C ILE A 517 -9.35 2.30 12.35
N ASN A 518 -10.65 2.06 12.57
CA ASN A 518 -11.27 2.33 13.87
C ASN A 518 -11.68 1.09 14.67
N GLU A 519 -11.93 -0.06 14.02
CA GLU A 519 -12.56 -1.24 14.66
C GLU A 519 -11.72 -2.52 14.54
N LEU A 520 -10.51 -2.45 13.99
CA LEU A 520 -9.63 -3.61 13.82
C LEU A 520 -8.79 -3.88 15.08
N ASP A 521 -9.43 -4.39 16.12
CA ASP A 521 -8.77 -4.84 17.36
C ASP A 521 -8.36 -6.33 17.27
N ALA A 522 -7.38 -6.74 18.10
CA ALA A 522 -6.82 -8.09 18.15
C ALA A 522 -7.84 -9.21 18.50
N ASP A 523 -9.07 -8.85 18.87
CA ASP A 523 -10.15 -9.75 19.32
C ASP A 523 -11.31 -9.84 18.30
N SER A 524 -11.10 -9.37 17.06
CA SER A 524 -12.14 -9.37 16.01
C SER A 524 -12.52 -10.79 15.58
N ASP A 525 -13.83 -11.09 15.52
CA ASP A 525 -14.38 -12.38 15.08
C ASP A 525 -13.77 -12.84 13.73
N ALA A 526 -13.32 -14.10 13.67
CA ALA A 526 -12.72 -14.69 12.48
C ALA A 526 -13.60 -14.56 11.22
N THR A 527 -14.93 -14.68 11.39
CA THR A 527 -15.92 -14.49 10.33
C THR A 527 -15.92 -13.05 9.79
N GLN A 528 -15.84 -12.04 10.66
CA GLN A 528 -15.81 -10.63 10.23
C GLN A 528 -14.49 -10.31 9.50
N MET A 529 -13.38 -10.87 9.97
CA MET A 529 -12.07 -10.72 9.32
C MET A 529 -12.01 -11.39 7.95
N SER A 530 -12.65 -12.55 7.77
CA SER A 530 -12.76 -13.23 6.47
C SER A 530 -13.60 -12.42 5.48
N ILE A 531 -14.77 -11.92 5.92
CA ILE A 531 -15.62 -11.05 5.09
C ILE A 531 -14.90 -9.77 4.71
N LEU A 532 -14.15 -9.17 5.65
CA LEU A 532 -13.33 -7.99 5.41
C LEU A 532 -12.27 -8.27 4.34
N ALA A 533 -11.53 -9.37 4.46
CA ALA A 533 -10.47 -9.74 3.52
C ALA A 533 -11.02 -9.97 2.11
N ASN A 534 -12.16 -10.68 1.99
CA ASN A 534 -12.81 -10.93 0.70
C ASN A 534 -13.29 -9.61 0.07
N CYS A 535 -14.00 -8.76 0.83
CA CYS A 535 -14.48 -7.47 0.31
C CYS A 535 -13.31 -6.55 -0.08
N PHE A 536 -12.23 -6.52 0.71
CA PHE A 536 -11.03 -5.71 0.42
C PHE A 536 -10.35 -6.17 -0.88
N CYS A 537 -10.23 -7.48 -1.05
CA CYS A 537 -9.65 -8.09 -2.23
C CYS A 537 -10.47 -7.72 -3.48
N GLU A 538 -11.78 -7.95 -3.47
CA GLU A 538 -12.63 -7.68 -4.64
C GLU A 538 -12.65 -6.20 -5.03
N ILE A 539 -12.72 -5.30 -4.04
CA ILE A 539 -12.66 -3.85 -4.30
C ILE A 539 -11.31 -3.46 -4.91
N THR A 540 -10.20 -4.02 -4.42
CA THR A 540 -8.85 -3.64 -4.89
C THR A 540 -8.48 -4.30 -6.23
N VAL A 541 -9.04 -5.46 -6.53
CA VAL A 541 -8.60 -6.33 -7.63
C VAL A 541 -9.55 -6.24 -8.83
N GLN A 542 -10.86 -6.33 -8.58
CA GLN A 542 -11.87 -6.38 -9.64
C GLN A 542 -12.62 -5.07 -9.82
N LEU A 543 -12.84 -4.31 -8.73
CA LEU A 543 -13.74 -3.17 -8.72
C LEU A 543 -13.06 -1.83 -8.41
N ASP A 544 -11.74 -1.74 -8.57
CA ASP A 544 -10.96 -0.58 -8.18
C ASP A 544 -11.07 0.57 -9.20
N LEU A 545 -12.29 1.09 -9.31
CA LEU A 545 -12.69 2.14 -10.22
C LEU A 545 -12.35 3.55 -9.67
N VAL A 546 -11.97 3.65 -8.39
CA VAL A 546 -11.75 4.91 -7.66
C VAL A 546 -10.33 4.96 -7.10
N ASN A 547 -9.63 6.09 -7.21
CA ASN A 547 -8.49 6.40 -6.32
C ASN A 547 -9.00 6.71 -4.89
N SER A 548 -9.69 5.77 -4.24
CA SER A 548 -10.27 5.95 -2.90
C SER A 548 -9.20 5.99 -1.81
N GLY A 549 -7.94 5.73 -2.16
CA GLY A 549 -6.83 5.54 -1.23
C GLY A 549 -6.82 4.15 -0.60
N ILE A 550 -7.79 3.27 -0.91
CA ILE A 550 -7.88 1.92 -0.32
C ILE A 550 -6.62 1.08 -0.60
N ARG A 551 -5.96 1.30 -1.74
CA ARG A 551 -4.66 0.71 -2.08
C ARG A 551 -3.55 1.02 -1.07
N ASN A 552 -3.56 2.22 -0.48
CA ASN A 552 -2.56 2.61 0.53
C ASN A 552 -2.75 1.82 1.85
N MET A 553 -3.91 1.19 2.04
CA MET A 553 -4.25 0.38 3.21
C MET A 553 -3.94 -1.10 3.02
N THR A 554 -3.38 -1.50 1.87
CA THR A 554 -2.97 -2.89 1.58
C THR A 554 -1.96 -3.46 2.58
N SER A 555 -1.16 -2.63 3.25
CA SER A 555 -0.24 -3.06 4.31
C SER A 555 -0.92 -3.43 5.63
N PHE A 556 -2.17 -2.99 5.82
CA PHE A 556 -2.95 -3.19 7.05
C PHE A 556 -4.11 -4.18 6.84
N ALA A 557 -4.43 -4.52 5.59
CA ALA A 557 -5.51 -5.44 5.27
C ALA A 557 -5.09 -6.91 5.53
N PRO A 558 -5.97 -7.73 6.12
CA PRO A 558 -5.72 -9.16 6.27
C PRO A 558 -5.65 -9.86 4.92
N VAL A 559 -4.79 -10.88 4.80
CA VAL A 559 -4.71 -11.72 3.60
C VAL A 559 -5.96 -12.61 3.53
N PRO A 560 -6.63 -12.73 2.36
CA PRO A 560 -7.75 -13.67 2.22
C PRO A 560 -7.27 -15.08 2.57
N THR A 561 -7.93 -15.69 3.56
CA THR A 561 -7.65 -17.05 4.01
C THR A 561 -8.70 -17.99 3.42
N SER A 562 -8.31 -19.20 3.03
CA SER A 562 -9.23 -20.24 2.51
C SER A 562 -10.26 -20.71 3.53
N SER A 563 -10.07 -20.34 4.80
CA SER A 563 -11.00 -20.59 5.89
C SER A 563 -12.18 -19.61 5.80
N GLY A 564 -13.32 -20.07 5.28
CA GLY A 564 -14.59 -19.36 5.37
C GLY A 564 -15.24 -18.93 4.06
N THR A 565 -14.68 -19.24 2.88
CA THR A 565 -15.38 -19.03 1.60
C THR A 565 -16.61 -19.95 1.55
N TRP A 566 -17.79 -19.38 1.29
CA TRP A 566 -19.04 -20.12 1.18
C TRP A 566 -18.95 -21.21 0.10
N THR A 567 -19.67 -22.32 0.26
CA THR A 567 -19.82 -23.37 -0.77
C THR A 567 -21.27 -23.79 -0.85
N TRP A 568 -21.80 -23.93 -2.06
CA TRP A 568 -23.17 -24.37 -2.30
C TRP A 568 -23.21 -25.78 -2.86
N HIS A 569 -23.91 -26.69 -2.18
CA HIS A 569 -24.19 -28.04 -2.65
C HIS A 569 -25.70 -28.31 -2.62
N LEU A 570 -26.31 -28.47 -3.79
CA LEU A 570 -27.74 -28.75 -3.96
C LEU A 570 -28.17 -30.08 -3.30
N SER A 571 -27.23 -31.00 -3.07
CA SER A 571 -27.49 -32.41 -2.72
C SER A 571 -27.60 -32.74 -1.22
N GLN A 572 -27.30 -31.82 -0.31
CA GLN A 572 -27.31 -32.13 1.14
C GLN A 572 -28.58 -31.70 1.89
N SER A 573 -29.49 -30.94 1.26
CA SER A 573 -30.57 -30.27 2.00
C SER A 573 -31.97 -30.92 1.90
N PHE A 574 -32.16 -31.94 1.04
CA PHE A 574 -33.49 -32.51 0.77
C PHE A 574 -33.64 -34.03 0.98
N GLU A 575 -32.58 -34.75 1.36
CA GLU A 575 -32.74 -36.15 1.77
C GLU A 575 -33.04 -36.23 3.27
N SER A 576 -34.29 -36.60 3.58
CA SER A 576 -34.73 -36.93 4.93
C SER A 576 -33.88 -38.07 5.50
N SER A 577 -33.15 -37.78 6.58
CA SER A 577 -32.70 -38.69 7.63
C SER A 577 -32.97 -40.19 7.41
N THR A 578 -32.02 -40.88 6.79
CA THR A 578 -31.75 -42.31 7.07
C THR A 578 -30.24 -42.50 7.17
N PRO A 579 -29.69 -42.96 8.31
CA PRO A 579 -28.28 -43.26 8.42
C PRO A 579 -28.04 -44.61 7.72
N SER A 580 -27.54 -44.58 6.48
CA SER A 580 -26.95 -45.76 5.87
C SER A 580 -25.43 -45.67 6.02
N ASP A 581 -24.90 -46.52 6.89
CA ASP A 581 -23.48 -46.85 7.01
C ASP A 581 -22.92 -47.26 5.65
N SER A 582 -22.10 -46.40 5.06
CA SER A 582 -21.08 -46.80 4.11
C SER A 582 -19.94 -45.80 4.20
N ASP A 583 -18.91 -46.18 4.96
CA ASP A 583 -17.58 -45.56 5.03
C ASP A 583 -16.94 -45.56 3.63
N GLY A 584 -17.31 -44.57 2.82
CA GLY A 584 -16.46 -44.06 1.76
C GLY A 584 -16.02 -42.68 2.21
N GLU A 585 -14.73 -42.52 2.53
CA GLU A 585 -14.12 -41.21 2.79
C GLU A 585 -14.35 -40.29 1.59
N PHE A 586 -15.44 -39.53 1.63
CA PHE A 586 -15.71 -38.46 0.70
C PHE A 586 -14.85 -37.27 1.15
N TYR A 587 -13.61 -37.21 0.66
CA TYR A 587 -12.79 -36.02 0.82
C TYR A 587 -13.60 -34.81 0.31
N PRO A 588 -13.91 -33.79 1.14
CA PRO A 588 -14.45 -32.55 0.61
C PRO A 588 -13.41 -32.01 -0.37
N GLN A 589 -13.79 -31.84 -1.65
CA GLN A 589 -12.94 -31.24 -2.67
C GLN A 589 -12.39 -29.94 -2.10
N SER A 590 -11.07 -29.88 -1.91
CA SER A 590 -10.37 -28.69 -1.44
C SER A 590 -10.73 -27.50 -2.35
N ASN A 591 -11.34 -26.45 -1.78
CA ASN A 591 -11.68 -25.21 -2.48
C ASN A 591 -10.44 -24.64 -3.20
N ASP A 592 -10.42 -24.77 -4.53
CA ASP A 592 -9.31 -24.34 -5.36
C ASP A 592 -9.35 -22.81 -5.58
N LEU A 593 -8.82 -22.04 -4.63
CA LEU A 593 -8.66 -20.58 -4.74
C LEU A 593 -7.61 -20.16 -5.77
N SER A 594 -7.04 -21.10 -6.53
CA SER A 594 -5.95 -20.81 -7.46
C SER A 594 -6.33 -19.79 -8.54
N TYR A 595 -7.60 -19.74 -8.95
CA TYR A 595 -8.09 -18.72 -9.88
C TYR A 595 -7.90 -17.31 -9.33
N PHE A 596 -8.36 -17.05 -8.10
CA PHE A 596 -8.28 -15.73 -7.47
C PHE A 596 -6.82 -15.31 -7.27
N VAL A 597 -5.95 -16.23 -6.85
CA VAL A 597 -4.51 -15.94 -6.73
C VAL A 597 -3.90 -15.56 -8.10
N ALA A 598 -4.23 -16.32 -9.15
CA ALA A 598 -3.79 -16.04 -10.51
C ALA A 598 -4.30 -14.68 -11.00
N GLU A 599 -5.57 -14.36 -10.75
CA GLU A 599 -6.21 -13.09 -11.14
C GLU A 599 -5.59 -11.90 -10.39
N ILE A 600 -5.38 -11.99 -9.08
CA ILE A 600 -4.73 -10.94 -8.28
C ILE A 600 -3.34 -10.62 -8.83
N ALA A 601 -2.56 -11.65 -9.17
CA ALA A 601 -1.24 -11.47 -9.76
C ALA A 601 -1.33 -10.78 -11.13
N MET A 602 -2.27 -11.20 -12.00
CA MET A 602 -2.50 -10.59 -13.32
C MET A 602 -2.91 -9.11 -13.21
N ARG A 603 -3.82 -8.76 -12.29
CA ARG A 603 -4.25 -7.37 -12.07
C ARG A 603 -3.11 -6.47 -11.59
N LYS A 604 -2.25 -6.97 -10.69
CA LYS A 604 -1.04 -6.25 -10.24
C LYS A 604 -0.04 -6.04 -11.38
N MET A 605 0.07 -7.00 -12.30
CA MET A 605 0.90 -6.86 -13.49
C MET A 605 0.31 -5.83 -14.46
N LEU A 606 -1.00 -5.89 -14.76
CA LEU A 606 -1.70 -4.91 -15.61
C LEU A 606 -1.47 -3.46 -15.17
N GLN A 607 -1.43 -3.19 -13.86
CA GLN A 607 -1.13 -1.86 -13.33
C GLN A 607 0.28 -1.34 -13.70
N ARG A 608 1.22 -2.23 -14.04
CA ARG A 608 2.61 -1.89 -14.40
C ARG A 608 2.82 -1.86 -15.92
N CYS A 609 1.79 -2.10 -16.74
CA CYS A 609 1.94 -2.12 -18.20
C CYS A 609 2.42 -0.78 -18.77
N THR A 610 2.18 0.32 -18.05
CA THR A 610 2.59 1.68 -18.44
C THR A 610 4.09 1.95 -18.25
N TRP A 611 4.82 1.08 -17.54
CA TRP A 611 6.25 1.25 -17.26
C TRP A 611 7.15 0.98 -18.47
N SER A 612 6.61 0.45 -19.58
CA SER A 612 7.35 0.35 -20.85
C SER A 612 7.56 1.72 -21.53
N THR A 613 7.27 2.82 -20.85
CA THR A 613 7.55 4.19 -21.27
C THR A 613 8.58 4.84 -20.33
N SER A 614 9.50 5.63 -20.89
CA SER A 614 10.49 6.41 -20.14
C SER A 614 10.29 7.90 -20.42
N THR A 615 10.31 8.72 -19.36
CA THR A 615 10.22 10.18 -19.47
C THR A 615 11.61 10.78 -19.57
N LEU A 616 11.93 11.46 -20.67
CA LEU A 616 13.17 12.22 -20.82
C LEU A 616 13.06 13.56 -20.08
N ALA A 617 14.22 14.15 -19.75
CA ALA A 617 14.31 15.43 -19.04
C ALA A 617 13.59 16.62 -19.74
N GLN A 618 13.21 16.45 -21.01
CA GLN A 618 12.49 17.42 -21.83
C GLN A 618 10.97 17.21 -21.82
N GLY A 619 10.46 16.24 -21.04
CA GLY A 619 9.03 15.88 -21.00
C GLY A 619 8.56 14.98 -22.14
N SER A 620 9.46 14.59 -23.07
CA SER A 620 9.16 13.62 -24.13
C SER A 620 9.16 12.20 -23.60
N HIS A 621 8.19 11.38 -24.04
CA HIS A 621 8.07 9.98 -23.68
C HIS A 621 8.67 9.09 -24.78
N VAL A 622 9.57 8.18 -24.38
CA VAL A 622 10.25 7.24 -25.30
C VAL A 622 9.95 5.81 -24.88
N TYR A 623 9.84 4.90 -25.85
CA TYR A 623 9.64 3.49 -25.57
C TYR A 623 10.87 2.88 -24.87
N ALA A 624 10.64 2.10 -23.83
CA ALA A 624 11.66 1.39 -23.07
C ALA A 624 11.66 -0.12 -23.41
N PRO A 625 12.37 -0.55 -24.47
CA PRO A 625 12.30 -1.94 -24.95
C PRO A 625 12.81 -2.97 -23.94
N ILE A 626 13.79 -2.62 -23.10
CA ILE A 626 14.34 -3.51 -22.06
C ILE A 626 13.28 -3.76 -20.98
N VAL A 627 12.55 -2.71 -20.57
CA VAL A 627 11.48 -2.83 -19.57
C VAL A 627 10.33 -3.65 -20.15
N ALA A 628 9.97 -3.40 -21.42
CA ALA A 628 8.95 -4.18 -22.11
C ALA A 628 9.29 -5.68 -22.19
N ALA A 629 10.55 -6.02 -22.50
CA ALA A 629 11.02 -7.41 -22.52
C ALA A 629 10.97 -8.06 -21.12
N GLU A 630 11.34 -7.32 -20.06
CA GLU A 630 11.26 -7.81 -18.69
C GLU A 630 9.80 -8.01 -18.22
N LEU A 631 8.88 -7.12 -18.59
CA LEU A 631 7.46 -7.27 -18.28
C LEU A 631 6.84 -8.46 -19.05
N GLU A 632 7.24 -8.69 -20.30
CA GLU A 632 6.85 -9.89 -21.04
C GLU A 632 7.41 -11.16 -20.39
N ARG A 633 8.66 -11.14 -19.93
CA ARG A 633 9.27 -12.27 -19.20
C ARG A 633 8.48 -12.61 -17.93
N GLN A 634 8.08 -11.61 -17.15
CA GLN A 634 7.24 -11.81 -15.95
C GLN A 634 5.85 -12.37 -16.30
N LEU A 635 5.28 -11.93 -17.44
CA LEU A 635 4.02 -12.46 -17.95
C LEU A 635 4.11 -13.94 -18.33
N ASP A 636 5.19 -14.32 -19.03
CA ASP A 636 5.41 -15.70 -19.43
C ASP A 636 5.75 -16.61 -18.23
N GLU A 637 6.43 -16.08 -17.21
CA GLU A 637 6.67 -16.77 -15.94
C GLU A 637 5.36 -17.00 -15.18
N TRP A 638 4.50 -15.98 -15.09
CA TRP A 638 3.16 -16.12 -14.51
C TRP A 638 2.35 -17.21 -15.21
N LEU A 639 2.35 -17.27 -16.55
CA LEU A 639 1.66 -18.30 -17.32
C LEU A 639 2.21 -19.72 -17.05
N GLN A 640 3.51 -19.85 -16.79
CA GLN A 640 4.16 -21.13 -16.46
C GLN A 640 3.83 -21.62 -15.04
N LEU A 641 3.54 -20.70 -14.13
CA LEU A 641 3.21 -21.01 -12.74
C LEU A 641 1.72 -21.30 -12.52
N LEU A 642 0.87 -21.14 -13.54
CA LEU A 642 -0.56 -21.46 -13.43
C LEU A 642 -0.79 -22.97 -13.25
N PRO A 643 -1.76 -23.37 -12.41
CA PRO A 643 -2.20 -24.76 -12.32
C PRO A 643 -2.68 -25.30 -13.67
N GLN A 644 -2.61 -26.62 -13.83
CA GLN A 644 -2.99 -27.29 -15.09
C GLN A 644 -4.45 -26.99 -15.50
N GLN A 645 -5.35 -26.81 -14.53
CA GLN A 645 -6.76 -26.50 -14.78
C GLN A 645 -6.98 -25.09 -15.36
N LEU A 646 -6.04 -24.17 -15.13
CA LEU A 646 -6.12 -22.76 -15.53
C LEU A 646 -5.17 -22.40 -16.68
N SER A 647 -4.34 -23.36 -17.12
CA SER A 647 -3.35 -23.12 -18.18
C SER A 647 -3.99 -23.23 -19.58
N PHE A 648 -3.86 -22.18 -20.38
CA PHE A 648 -4.34 -22.13 -21.77
C PHE A 648 -3.23 -22.38 -22.81
N ARG A 649 -2.05 -22.86 -22.39
CA ARG A 649 -0.89 -23.11 -23.28
C ARG A 649 -1.14 -24.19 -24.33
N ALA A 650 -2.12 -25.08 -24.10
CA ALA A 650 -2.38 -26.27 -24.92
C ALA A 650 -3.51 -26.09 -25.97
N SER A 651 -4.19 -24.94 -26.03
CA SER A 651 -5.48 -24.84 -26.74
C SER A 651 -5.39 -24.59 -28.27
N SER A 652 -4.23 -24.76 -28.91
CA SER A 652 -4.10 -24.68 -30.38
C SER A 652 -4.38 -26.00 -31.12
N ALA A 653 -4.81 -27.06 -30.44
CA ALA A 653 -5.11 -28.34 -31.07
C ALA A 653 -6.63 -28.62 -31.12
N ILE A 654 -7.23 -28.28 -32.27
CA ILE A 654 -8.31 -28.98 -33.00
C ILE A 654 -9.63 -29.24 -32.25
N GLY A 655 -10.72 -28.80 -32.90
CA GLY A 655 -12.09 -28.83 -32.39
C GLY A 655 -12.60 -30.19 -31.91
N SER A 656 -13.26 -30.15 -30.76
CA SER A 656 -14.38 -31.03 -30.47
C SER A 656 -15.34 -30.29 -29.56
N HIS A 657 -16.63 -30.36 -29.89
CA HIS A 657 -17.71 -29.86 -29.06
C HIS A 657 -17.61 -30.48 -27.66
N GLN A 658 -17.28 -29.69 -26.65
CA GLN A 658 -17.30 -30.15 -25.26
C GLN A 658 -18.13 -29.20 -24.39
N ARG A 659 -18.85 -29.85 -23.48
CA ARG A 659 -19.73 -29.30 -22.45
C ARG A 659 -19.12 -28.07 -21.78
N ARG A 660 -19.97 -27.10 -21.45
CA ARG A 660 -19.63 -25.81 -20.85
C ARG A 660 -19.11 -26.04 -19.41
N ASP A 661 -17.84 -26.44 -19.27
CA ASP A 661 -17.20 -26.59 -17.96
C ASP A 661 -16.94 -25.20 -17.36
N PRO A 662 -17.29 -24.94 -16.08
CA PRO A 662 -17.11 -23.62 -15.44
C PRO A 662 -15.66 -23.13 -15.45
N ASN A 663 -14.68 -24.04 -15.46
CA ASN A 663 -13.26 -23.70 -15.59
C ASN A 663 -12.92 -23.08 -16.96
N SER A 664 -13.69 -23.37 -18.02
CA SER A 664 -13.50 -22.76 -19.33
C SER A 664 -13.73 -21.24 -19.29
N ALA A 665 -14.66 -20.77 -18.46
CA ALA A 665 -14.95 -19.34 -18.29
C ALA A 665 -13.75 -18.57 -17.72
N GLN A 666 -13.21 -19.09 -16.61
CA GLN A 666 -12.08 -18.51 -15.89
C GLN A 666 -10.82 -18.48 -16.77
N VAL A 667 -10.59 -19.56 -17.51
CA VAL A 667 -9.47 -19.68 -18.47
C VAL A 667 -9.58 -18.62 -19.57
N GLU A 668 -10.75 -18.46 -20.19
CA GLU A 668 -10.95 -17.46 -21.25
C GLU A 668 -10.77 -16.03 -20.74
N PHE A 669 -11.22 -15.74 -19.52
CA PHE A 669 -11.02 -14.42 -18.91
C PHE A 669 -9.54 -14.14 -18.61
N LEU A 670 -8.80 -15.12 -18.07
CA LEU A 670 -7.35 -14.99 -17.84
C LEU A 670 -6.58 -14.86 -19.15
N ARG A 671 -6.96 -15.61 -20.20
CA ARG A 671 -6.40 -15.51 -21.54
C ARG A 671 -6.63 -14.11 -22.12
N THR A 672 -7.83 -13.56 -21.97
CA THR A 672 -8.15 -12.20 -22.41
C THR A 672 -7.24 -11.17 -21.73
N GLN A 673 -7.07 -11.26 -20.40
CA GLN A 673 -6.20 -10.36 -19.65
C GLN A 673 -4.73 -10.49 -20.05
N TYR A 674 -4.24 -11.71 -20.30
CA TYR A 674 -2.89 -11.97 -20.78
C TYR A 674 -2.60 -11.22 -22.08
N TYR A 675 -3.47 -11.34 -23.08
CA TYR A 675 -3.27 -10.66 -24.36
C TYR A 675 -3.51 -9.15 -24.28
N ALA A 676 -4.44 -8.69 -23.44
CA ALA A 676 -4.63 -7.26 -23.17
C ALA A 676 -3.36 -6.63 -22.56
N PHE A 677 -2.73 -7.32 -21.60
CA PHE A 677 -1.49 -6.89 -20.98
C PHE A 677 -0.34 -6.87 -22.00
N LYS A 678 -0.20 -7.93 -22.79
CA LYS A 678 0.84 -8.04 -23.81
C LYS A 678 0.70 -6.97 -24.89
N ALA A 679 -0.52 -6.70 -25.36
CA ALA A 679 -0.79 -5.57 -26.27
C ALA A 679 -0.42 -4.23 -25.61
N SER A 680 -0.75 -4.04 -24.33
CA SER A 680 -0.45 -2.79 -23.61
C SER A 680 1.03 -2.53 -23.41
N ILE A 681 1.84 -3.55 -23.17
CA ILE A 681 3.31 -3.42 -23.04
C ILE A 681 3.94 -2.93 -24.35
N TYR A 682 3.44 -3.39 -25.50
CA TYR A 682 4.01 -3.11 -26.82
C TYR A 682 3.38 -1.93 -27.56
N TRP A 683 2.26 -1.39 -27.07
CA TRP A 683 1.66 -0.18 -27.63
C TRP A 683 2.64 0.99 -27.78
N PRO A 684 3.55 1.29 -26.81
CA PRO A 684 4.52 2.36 -26.99
C PRO A 684 5.50 2.16 -28.16
N ALA A 685 5.77 0.92 -28.56
CA ALA A 685 6.57 0.64 -29.75
C ALA A 685 5.84 1.08 -31.03
N VAL A 686 4.53 0.80 -31.10
CA VAL A 686 3.67 1.23 -32.21
C VAL A 686 3.57 2.74 -32.23
N TYR A 687 3.34 3.37 -31.08
CA TYR A 687 3.29 4.83 -30.99
C TYR A 687 4.59 5.51 -31.42
N GLU A 688 5.75 4.99 -31.01
CA GLU A 688 7.04 5.53 -31.44
C GLU A 688 7.20 5.45 -32.97
N ALA A 689 6.81 4.32 -33.58
CA ALA A 689 6.81 4.17 -35.04
C ALA A 689 5.83 5.15 -35.73
N LEU A 690 4.65 5.39 -35.16
CA LEU A 690 3.70 6.38 -35.66
C LEU A 690 4.27 7.80 -35.64
N THR A 691 4.97 8.17 -34.56
CA THR A 691 5.54 9.53 -34.42
C THR A 691 6.78 9.74 -35.28
N ALA A 692 7.59 8.70 -35.50
CA ALA A 692 8.82 8.78 -36.26
C ALA A 692 8.61 8.66 -37.78
N GLY A 693 7.54 8.00 -38.23
CA GLY A 693 7.28 7.71 -39.65
C GLY A 693 8.20 6.65 -40.27
N GLU A 694 9.30 6.30 -39.60
CA GLU A 694 10.25 5.25 -39.95
C GLU A 694 10.54 4.39 -38.71
N ALA A 695 10.74 3.09 -38.90
CA ALA A 695 10.97 2.16 -37.79
C ALA A 695 12.16 1.23 -38.05
N ASN A 696 13.05 1.14 -37.06
CA ASN A 696 14.16 0.19 -37.06
C ASN A 696 13.66 -1.26 -37.00
N SER A 697 14.47 -2.22 -37.44
CA SER A 697 14.13 -3.66 -37.43
C SER A 697 13.68 -4.18 -36.06
N ASP A 698 14.31 -3.70 -34.99
CA ASP A 698 13.97 -4.09 -33.61
C ASP A 698 12.63 -3.49 -33.15
N LEU A 699 12.33 -2.26 -33.58
CA LEU A 699 11.05 -1.60 -33.29
C LEU A 699 9.90 -2.27 -34.06
N LEU A 700 10.13 -2.59 -35.33
CA LEU A 700 9.20 -3.36 -36.17
C LEU A 700 8.85 -4.71 -35.55
N ARG A 701 9.84 -5.43 -35.00
CA ARG A 701 9.61 -6.70 -34.27
C ARG A 701 8.67 -6.52 -33.08
N HIS A 702 8.81 -5.44 -32.32
CA HIS A 702 7.92 -5.13 -31.20
C HIS A 702 6.52 -4.70 -31.65
N CYS A 703 6.41 -3.99 -32.78
CA CYS A 703 5.11 -3.70 -33.40
C CYS A 703 4.38 -4.97 -33.85
N THR A 704 5.08 -5.95 -34.43
CA THR A 704 4.49 -7.26 -34.76
C THR A 704 3.95 -7.97 -33.52
N ARG A 705 4.63 -7.87 -32.37
CA ARG A 705 4.16 -8.43 -31.09
C ARG A 705 2.87 -7.77 -30.61
N PHE A 706 2.71 -6.46 -30.81
CA PHE A 706 1.45 -5.77 -30.54
C PHE A 706 0.31 -6.34 -31.40
N PHE A 707 0.46 -6.38 -32.72
CA PHE A 707 -0.62 -6.82 -33.61
C PHE A 707 -0.98 -8.30 -33.47
N THR A 708 0.00 -9.17 -33.23
CA THR A 708 -0.26 -10.59 -32.93
C THR A 708 -0.98 -10.77 -31.60
N SER A 709 -0.65 -9.97 -30.58
CA SER A 709 -1.38 -9.97 -29.31
C SER A 709 -2.81 -9.46 -29.47
N PHE A 710 -3.01 -8.42 -30.28
CA PHE A 710 -4.35 -7.90 -30.62
C PHE A 710 -5.22 -8.95 -31.34
N ALA A 711 -4.63 -9.67 -32.30
CA ALA A 711 -5.32 -10.71 -33.05
C ALA A 711 -5.86 -11.85 -32.16
N GLU A 712 -5.14 -12.19 -31.09
CA GLU A 712 -5.58 -13.18 -30.09
C GLU A 712 -6.50 -12.58 -29.01
N PHE A 713 -6.32 -11.30 -28.69
CA PHE A 713 -7.10 -10.61 -27.66
C PHE A 713 -8.58 -10.53 -28.02
N VAL A 714 -8.94 -10.08 -29.23
CA VAL A 714 -10.36 -9.82 -29.56
C VAL A 714 -11.21 -11.10 -29.55
N PRO A 715 -10.77 -12.24 -30.14
CA PRO A 715 -11.51 -13.50 -30.03
C PRO A 715 -11.70 -13.99 -28.60
N SER A 716 -10.66 -13.88 -27.76
CA SER A 716 -10.75 -14.27 -26.36
C SER A 716 -11.69 -13.34 -25.59
N ALA A 717 -11.62 -12.02 -25.83
CA ALA A 717 -12.53 -11.05 -25.24
C ALA A 717 -13.99 -11.27 -25.66
N ALA A 718 -14.23 -11.64 -26.93
CA ALA A 718 -15.56 -11.99 -27.43
C ALA A 718 -16.14 -13.21 -26.70
N ALA A 719 -15.32 -14.23 -26.42
CA ALA A 719 -15.73 -15.38 -25.61
C ALA A 719 -15.99 -14.98 -24.14
N ALA A 720 -15.10 -14.18 -23.54
CA ALA A 720 -15.20 -13.76 -22.14
C ALA A 720 -16.44 -12.89 -21.87
N VAL A 721 -16.83 -12.03 -22.81
CA VAL A 721 -18.02 -11.16 -22.73
C VAL A 721 -19.32 -11.96 -22.52
N VAL A 722 -19.43 -13.13 -23.15
CA VAL A 722 -20.63 -13.99 -23.05
C VAL A 722 -20.73 -14.65 -21.68
N VAL A 723 -19.59 -14.91 -21.03
CA VAL A 723 -19.53 -15.74 -19.83
C VAL A 723 -19.39 -14.93 -18.55
N CYS A 724 -18.72 -13.77 -18.60
CA CYS A 724 -18.48 -12.91 -17.43
C CYS A 724 -19.39 -11.66 -17.49
N LYS A 725 -20.68 -11.84 -17.16
CA LYS A 725 -21.70 -10.77 -17.17
C LYS A 725 -21.27 -9.52 -16.36
N PRO A 726 -20.69 -9.62 -15.16
CA PRO A 726 -20.31 -8.43 -14.37
C PRO A 726 -19.21 -7.57 -15.03
N ASN A 727 -18.33 -8.18 -15.83
CA ASN A 727 -17.21 -7.48 -16.47
C ASN A 727 -17.52 -7.07 -17.92
N LEU A 728 -18.76 -7.24 -18.39
CA LEU A 728 -19.18 -6.94 -19.76
C LEU A 728 -18.72 -5.55 -20.21
N TRP A 729 -19.08 -4.51 -19.44
CA TRP A 729 -18.78 -3.13 -19.82
C TRP A 729 -17.27 -2.85 -19.88
N THR A 730 -16.50 -3.35 -18.91
CA THR A 730 -15.03 -3.19 -18.84
C THR A 730 -14.33 -3.92 -20.00
N LEU A 731 -14.79 -5.12 -20.35
CA LEU A 731 -14.28 -5.89 -21.48
C LEU A 731 -14.59 -5.19 -22.81
N CYS A 732 -15.83 -4.73 -23.02
CA CYS A 732 -16.21 -3.96 -24.21
C CYS A 732 -15.40 -2.66 -24.35
N THR A 733 -15.16 -1.96 -23.23
CA THR A 733 -14.31 -0.77 -23.21
C THR A 733 -12.87 -1.08 -23.63
N SER A 734 -12.31 -2.20 -23.14
CA SER A 734 -10.96 -2.65 -23.52
C SER A 734 -10.89 -3.09 -24.98
N VAL A 735 -11.94 -3.75 -25.49
CA VAL A 735 -12.09 -4.09 -26.91
C VAL A 735 -12.08 -2.82 -27.75
N PHE A 736 -12.81 -1.78 -27.34
CA PHE A 736 -12.82 -0.50 -28.03
C PHE A 736 -11.44 0.17 -28.04
N THR A 737 -10.80 0.37 -26.88
CA THR A 737 -9.52 1.12 -26.81
C THR A 737 -8.39 0.42 -27.56
N ILE A 738 -8.23 -0.89 -27.37
CA ILE A 738 -7.17 -1.66 -28.04
C ILE A 738 -7.45 -1.76 -29.55
N SER A 739 -8.71 -1.88 -29.98
CA SER A 739 -9.06 -1.87 -31.41
C SER A 739 -8.78 -0.51 -32.06
N MET A 740 -9.08 0.59 -31.37
CA MET A 740 -8.76 1.93 -31.87
C MET A 740 -7.24 2.15 -31.99
N ALA A 741 -6.46 1.66 -31.04
CA ALA A 741 -5.00 1.69 -31.09
C ALA A 741 -4.46 0.84 -32.27
N ALA A 742 -5.01 -0.36 -32.47
CA ALA A 742 -4.65 -1.19 -33.62
C ALA A 742 -5.02 -0.53 -34.95
N LEU A 743 -6.18 0.12 -35.03
CA LEU A 743 -6.60 0.86 -36.21
C LEU A 743 -5.66 2.04 -36.53
N ALA A 744 -5.20 2.78 -35.51
CA ALA A 744 -4.20 3.84 -35.71
C ALA A 744 -2.87 3.29 -36.24
N GLY A 745 -2.42 2.13 -35.73
CA GLY A 745 -1.25 1.44 -36.26
C GLY A 745 -1.42 0.96 -37.71
N LEU A 746 -2.64 0.57 -38.10
CA LEU A 746 -2.98 0.08 -39.44
C LEU A 746 -2.97 1.15 -40.52
N THR A 747 -3.22 2.40 -40.14
CA THR A 747 -3.25 3.52 -41.09
C THR A 747 -1.85 3.99 -41.49
N GLU A 748 -0.80 3.57 -40.78
CA GLU A 748 0.57 4.02 -41.02
C GLU A 748 1.32 3.13 -42.03
N PRO A 749 1.84 3.67 -43.16
CA PRO A 749 2.45 2.89 -44.23
C PRO A 749 3.61 1.98 -43.79
N CYS A 750 4.40 2.39 -42.79
CA CYS A 750 5.55 1.63 -42.32
C CYS A 750 5.17 0.35 -41.55
N LEU A 751 3.92 0.24 -41.09
CA LEU A 751 3.43 -0.89 -40.30
C LEU A 751 2.48 -1.82 -41.05
N VAL A 752 1.90 -1.39 -42.18
CA VAL A 752 0.91 -2.18 -42.96
C VAL A 752 1.42 -3.58 -43.31
N GLY A 753 2.70 -3.70 -43.68
CA GLY A 753 3.32 -4.98 -44.05
C GLY A 753 3.52 -5.98 -42.89
N LEU A 754 3.41 -5.53 -41.64
CA LEU A 754 3.60 -6.35 -40.43
C LEU A 754 2.30 -6.90 -39.84
N VAL A 755 1.17 -6.42 -40.35
CA VAL A 755 -0.14 -6.70 -39.77
C VAL A 755 -0.59 -8.11 -40.19
N PRO A 756 -0.83 -9.03 -39.24
CA PRO A 756 -1.40 -10.32 -39.55
C PRO A 756 -2.85 -10.17 -40.02
N ARG A 757 -3.29 -11.02 -40.96
CA ARG A 757 -4.67 -11.00 -41.49
C ARG A 757 -5.71 -11.14 -40.38
N GLU A 758 -5.34 -11.88 -39.34
CA GLU A 758 -6.11 -12.14 -38.13
C GLU A 758 -6.41 -10.84 -37.36
N ALA A 759 -5.52 -9.85 -37.36
CA ALA A 759 -5.78 -8.55 -36.73
C ALA A 759 -6.90 -7.77 -37.46
N ILE A 760 -6.94 -7.83 -38.79
CA ILE A 760 -8.01 -7.19 -39.58
C ILE A 760 -9.35 -7.89 -39.32
N LEU A 761 -9.35 -9.22 -39.19
CA LEU A 761 -10.53 -9.98 -38.77
C LEU A 761 -10.94 -9.63 -37.33
N GLY A 762 -9.96 -9.39 -36.45
CA GLY A 762 -10.14 -8.90 -35.09
C GLY A 762 -10.94 -7.61 -35.03
N LEU A 763 -10.65 -6.60 -35.86
CA LEU A 763 -11.43 -5.35 -35.92
C LEU A 763 -12.91 -5.59 -36.28
N LYS A 764 -13.18 -6.48 -37.25
CA LYS A 764 -14.55 -6.84 -37.63
C LYS A 764 -15.28 -7.56 -36.49
N LEU A 765 -14.56 -8.39 -35.74
CA LEU A 765 -15.11 -9.07 -34.56
C LEU A 765 -15.36 -8.09 -33.41
N ALA A 766 -14.49 -7.10 -33.20
CA ALA A 766 -14.66 -6.06 -32.19
C ALA A 766 -15.95 -5.25 -32.41
N ILE A 767 -16.25 -4.89 -33.67
CA ILE A 767 -17.52 -4.23 -34.02
C ILE A 767 -18.71 -5.13 -33.65
N LYS A 768 -18.67 -6.44 -33.96
CA LYS A 768 -19.75 -7.37 -33.60
C LYS A 768 -19.95 -7.49 -32.08
N VAL A 769 -18.86 -7.49 -31.31
CA VAL A 769 -18.93 -7.53 -29.84
C VAL A 769 -19.59 -6.27 -29.29
N LEU A 770 -19.22 -5.08 -29.80
CA LEU A 770 -19.83 -3.81 -29.38
C LEU A 770 -21.28 -3.67 -29.84
N ASP A 771 -21.60 -4.07 -31.08
CA ASP A 771 -22.98 -4.08 -31.60
C ASP A 771 -23.88 -4.99 -30.74
N GLY A 772 -23.36 -6.15 -30.28
CA GLY A 772 -24.08 -7.06 -29.37
C GLY A 772 -24.29 -6.50 -27.96
N ALA A 773 -23.47 -5.55 -27.52
CA ALA A 773 -23.58 -4.89 -26.21
C ALA A 773 -24.26 -3.51 -26.26
N ALA A 774 -24.61 -3.02 -27.47
CA ALA A 774 -25.18 -1.68 -27.67
C ALA A 774 -26.52 -1.47 -26.95
N GLU A 775 -27.34 -2.52 -26.84
CA GLU A 775 -28.63 -2.45 -26.12
C GLU A 775 -28.47 -2.40 -24.59
N VAL A 776 -27.31 -2.80 -24.07
CA VAL A 776 -27.05 -2.86 -22.62
C VAL A 776 -26.65 -1.49 -22.08
N SER A 777 -25.91 -0.72 -22.86
CA SER A 777 -25.33 0.54 -22.42
C SER A 777 -25.20 1.55 -23.57
N PRO A 778 -25.74 2.77 -23.42
CA PRO A 778 -25.66 3.79 -24.46
C PRO A 778 -24.22 4.26 -24.73
N SER A 779 -23.32 4.24 -23.73
CA SER A 779 -21.89 4.50 -23.98
C SER A 779 -21.25 3.42 -24.84
N LEU A 780 -21.61 2.15 -24.67
CA LEU A 780 -21.11 1.06 -25.53
C LEU A 780 -21.65 1.17 -26.96
N ALA A 781 -22.90 1.61 -27.12
CA ALA A 781 -23.48 1.88 -28.43
C ALA A 781 -22.71 3.00 -29.16
N GLU A 782 -22.38 4.08 -28.45
CA GLU A 782 -21.58 5.19 -29.00
C GLU A 782 -20.16 4.74 -29.38
N MET A 783 -19.47 3.99 -28.50
CA MET A 783 -18.16 3.40 -28.79
C MET A 783 -18.20 2.48 -30.03
N GLY A 784 -19.24 1.66 -30.17
CA GLY A 784 -19.47 0.80 -31.32
C GLY A 784 -19.65 1.59 -32.62
N ALA A 785 -20.45 2.66 -32.58
CA ALA A 785 -20.67 3.55 -33.72
C ALA A 785 -19.36 4.21 -34.18
N ILE A 786 -18.58 4.76 -33.24
CA ILE A 786 -17.28 5.39 -33.52
C ILE A 786 -16.31 4.40 -34.15
N LEU A 787 -16.16 3.19 -33.57
CA LEU A 787 -15.24 2.19 -34.12
C LEU A 787 -15.65 1.76 -35.53
N LYS A 788 -16.95 1.56 -35.75
CA LYS A 788 -17.50 1.15 -37.05
C LYS A 788 -17.26 2.20 -38.13
N GLU A 789 -17.50 3.47 -37.83
CA GLU A 789 -17.21 4.59 -38.74
C GLU A 789 -15.72 4.63 -39.11
N ARG A 790 -14.84 4.53 -38.11
CA ARG A 790 -13.38 4.61 -38.31
C ARG A 790 -12.83 3.45 -39.14
N VAL A 791 -13.32 2.23 -38.91
CA VAL A 791 -12.93 1.06 -39.71
C VAL A 791 -13.41 1.20 -41.16
N GLN A 792 -14.60 1.77 -41.39
CA GLN A 792 -15.11 2.01 -42.76
C GLN A 792 -14.28 3.07 -43.49
N LEU A 793 -13.93 4.18 -42.83
CA LEU A 793 -13.11 5.24 -43.41
C LEU A 793 -11.72 4.72 -43.83
N SER A 794 -11.08 3.90 -42.99
CA SER A 794 -9.79 3.26 -43.30
C SER A 794 -9.90 2.32 -44.50
N ALA A 795 -11.01 1.57 -44.64
CA ALA A 795 -11.25 0.69 -45.78
C ALA A 795 -11.48 1.45 -47.11
N THR A 796 -11.93 2.71 -47.05
CA THR A 796 -12.13 3.56 -48.23
C THR A 796 -10.91 4.41 -48.62
N GLY A 797 -10.03 4.73 -47.67
CA GLY A 797 -8.86 5.60 -47.88
C GLY A 797 -7.56 4.87 -48.23
N SER A 798 -7.42 3.60 -47.86
CA SER A 798 -6.29 2.74 -48.23
C SER A 798 -6.76 1.71 -49.26
N CYS A 799 -5.94 1.40 -50.27
CA CYS A 799 -6.11 0.24 -51.14
C CYS A 799 -6.12 -1.08 -50.31
N ILE A 800 -7.20 -1.38 -49.60
CA ILE A 800 -7.51 -2.73 -49.15
C ILE A 800 -8.19 -3.39 -50.34
N GLN A 801 -7.38 -3.90 -51.28
CA GLN A 801 -7.90 -4.75 -52.34
C GLN A 801 -8.69 -5.91 -51.70
N ASN A 802 -9.98 -5.96 -52.02
CA ASN A 802 -10.80 -7.15 -51.89
C ASN A 802 -10.06 -8.35 -52.52
N PRO A 803 -9.81 -9.45 -51.80
CA PRO A 803 -9.42 -10.71 -52.45
C PRO A 803 -10.61 -11.45 -53.07
N PHE A 804 -11.83 -10.91 -52.99
CA PHE A 804 -13.05 -11.56 -53.47
C PHE A 804 -13.76 -10.70 -54.51
N SER A 805 -13.24 -10.73 -55.73
CA SER A 805 -14.03 -10.53 -56.94
C SER A 805 -13.77 -11.71 -57.89
N ILE A 806 -14.52 -12.78 -57.66
CA ILE A 806 -14.80 -13.77 -58.70
C ILE A 806 -15.80 -13.08 -59.64
N THR A 807 -15.32 -12.62 -60.79
CA THR A 807 -16.18 -12.30 -61.93
C THR A 807 -15.97 -13.37 -62.98
N THR A 808 -16.88 -14.34 -62.97
CA THR A 808 -17.33 -15.05 -64.16
C THR A 808 -17.89 -14.04 -65.16
N GLU A 809 -17.27 -13.91 -66.32
CA GLU A 809 -17.93 -13.55 -67.57
C GLU A 809 -17.10 -14.11 -68.73
N GLY A 810 -17.69 -15.05 -69.47
CA GLY A 810 -17.11 -15.59 -70.69
C GLY A 810 -17.39 -14.69 -71.90
N THR A 811 -16.71 -14.94 -73.02
CA THR A 811 -17.31 -15.36 -74.31
C THR A 811 -16.26 -15.25 -75.45
N ALA A 812 -16.17 -16.33 -76.25
CA ALA A 812 -15.74 -16.46 -77.66
C ALA A 812 -14.29 -16.05 -78.06
N MET A 813 -13.41 -16.99 -78.43
CA MET A 813 -13.31 -17.75 -79.70
C MET A 813 -12.69 -16.90 -80.84
N THR A 814 -11.44 -17.22 -81.25
CA THR A 814 -11.03 -17.48 -82.66
C THR A 814 -9.51 -17.79 -82.78
N THR A 815 -9.23 -18.99 -83.33
CA THR A 815 -8.18 -19.36 -84.32
C THR A 815 -6.68 -19.26 -84.00
N GLU A 816 -6.06 -20.45 -83.82
CA GLU A 816 -4.83 -21.04 -84.43
C GLU A 816 -3.80 -20.17 -85.21
N PRO A 817 -2.54 -20.65 -85.45
CA PRO A 817 -1.85 -21.85 -84.94
C PRO A 817 -0.38 -21.65 -84.45
N ASP A 818 0.11 -22.71 -83.80
CA ASP A 818 1.50 -23.19 -83.60
C ASP A 818 2.51 -22.88 -84.73
N PRO A 819 3.87 -22.96 -84.52
CA PRO A 819 4.47 -24.21 -84.02
C PRO A 819 5.89 -24.24 -83.38
N PHE A 820 6.24 -25.46 -82.92
CA PHE A 820 7.58 -26.10 -82.84
C PHE A 820 8.58 -25.62 -81.75
N PHE A 821 8.94 -26.46 -80.76
CA PHE A 821 9.91 -27.57 -80.87
C PHE A 821 10.03 -28.37 -79.56
N ASP A 822 10.21 -29.68 -79.71
CA ASP A 822 10.47 -30.74 -78.73
C ASP A 822 11.64 -30.52 -77.77
N GLY A 823 11.60 -31.26 -76.64
CA GLY A 823 12.81 -31.65 -75.92
C GLY A 823 12.56 -32.23 -74.53
N ASP A 824 12.27 -33.54 -74.47
CA ASP A 824 12.47 -34.40 -73.31
C ASP A 824 13.88 -34.20 -72.68
N ASP A 825 13.99 -34.27 -71.36
CA ASP A 825 14.68 -35.41 -70.73
C ASP A 825 14.68 -35.34 -69.21
N ASP A 826 14.52 -36.54 -68.68
CA ASP A 826 14.47 -37.01 -67.31
C ASP A 826 15.85 -36.94 -66.60
N VAL A 827 15.93 -37.49 -65.38
CA VAL A 827 17.17 -37.97 -64.71
C VAL A 827 17.72 -37.12 -63.54
N SER A 828 17.16 -37.43 -62.36
CA SER A 828 17.83 -37.84 -61.10
C SER A 828 19.00 -37.06 -60.48
N TYR A 829 18.79 -36.71 -59.21
CA TYR A 829 19.79 -36.47 -58.16
C TYR A 829 20.73 -37.68 -57.94
N PRO A 830 21.96 -37.44 -57.42
CA PRO A 830 22.20 -37.81 -56.02
C PRO A 830 23.25 -36.96 -55.24
N VAL A 831 23.04 -36.93 -53.91
CA VAL A 831 24.04 -37.12 -52.82
C VAL A 831 25.06 -35.97 -52.61
N THR A 832 25.24 -35.38 -51.42
CA THR A 832 25.36 -35.94 -50.05
C THR A 832 25.04 -34.85 -49.03
#